data_AF-A0A9W6VXU6-F1
#
_entry.id   AF-A0A9W6VXU6-F1
#
_cell.length_a   1.000
_cell.length_b   1.000
_cell.length_c   1.000
_cell.angle_alpha   90.00
_cell.angle_beta   90.00
_cell.angle_gamma   90.00
#
_symmetry.space_group_name_H-M   'P 1'
#
loop_
_entity.id
_entity.type
_entity.pdbx_description
1 polymer ?
#
loop_
_entity_poly.entity_id
_entity_poly.type
_entity_poly.pdbx_seq_one_letter_code
_entity_poly.pdbx_strand_id
1 'polypeptide(L)'
;MEQRRLDLARVKGVLLDMDGTLVDSDGTVERAWSAWAREYGLDVETVLTAAHGHPAVRVARSLLPGLGEEAAKAAAQRQYELEYADASDVTAAVGARDLLAALDRMGLAWAVVTTSDDRLAKQRLHAAGIDPPVLVTLDDVRAAKPNPEGYLRAAALLGIAPSACLVVEDSPPGLAAGRAAGIPTAALRGLDGDLRLPDLGHLAHLLERSRVRPWWRDAVGYQVYLPSFADADGDGWGDLAGVCSHLDHLTRLGVEVLWLTPFFRSPMRDHGYDVADHRAVDPSFGGDTALDELLAQAHRRGMRVIGDLVVNHTSDAHPWFTAAASSRTDPYRDHYIWRDPAPDGGPPNNWLSHFGGPAWTFSPATGQYYLHLFRPEQPDLNWRDPALAAEIDAVLEYWFERGLDGFRIDTAAYLVKDADLRDNPSLPAGQVLPARGVTMDWRRQDHRHDIHQPDVHAVHERWRRIADRHGAFLVGEVYELDPRVLARFVEDERLHSSFWFGLVETGWDPERIAAMLEAATTASSRLSWVQGNHDRSRAVTRFGGGEPGRRRSMALHVLMALLPGTFWLFQGEELGLGDGHVPAERTVDPLGAAEPGESRDVVRTPMPWRPGPGLGFTTGRPWLPDGGRGEPDTVAVQADDPASHLNTLSRLLATRRRLAHLLAATDDVSRIALDAPVVAYRRGGLWAVANLRDTPVADVELPAAAVFDTDDPAVGLDRPRTGRVRLAPYQALVLAAR
;
A
#
# COMPACT_ATOMS: atom_id res chain seq x y z
N MET A 1 -25.64 -4.54 -2.73
CA MET A 1 -25.62 -5.07 -1.35
C MET A 1 -24.15 -5.09 -0.97
N GLU A 2 -23.69 -4.09 -0.20
CA GLU A 2 -22.28 -3.97 0.19
C GLU A 2 -21.85 -5.22 0.94
N GLN A 3 -20.82 -5.90 0.42
CA GLN A 3 -20.16 -7.00 1.11
C GLN A 3 -19.50 -6.38 2.36
N ARG A 4 -20.11 -6.59 3.53
CA ARG A 4 -19.60 -6.05 4.79
C ARG A 4 -18.23 -6.68 5.04
N ARG A 5 -17.18 -5.91 4.84
CA ARG A 5 -15.79 -6.36 4.92
C ARG A 5 -15.45 -6.80 6.33
N LEU A 6 -14.72 -7.92 6.47
CA LEU A 6 -14.29 -8.46 7.76
C LEU A 6 -13.27 -7.54 8.43
N ASP A 7 -13.58 -7.07 9.64
CA ASP A 7 -12.66 -6.29 10.47
C ASP A 7 -12.07 -7.16 11.58
N LEU A 8 -10.83 -7.62 11.37
CA LEU A 8 -10.10 -8.48 12.31
C LEU A 8 -9.84 -7.81 13.67
N ALA A 9 -9.83 -6.47 13.73
CA ALA A 9 -9.68 -5.75 15.01
C ALA A 9 -10.90 -5.93 15.93
N ARG A 10 -12.04 -6.40 15.41
CA ARG A 10 -13.25 -6.69 16.21
C ARG A 10 -13.33 -8.12 16.68
N VAL A 11 -12.54 -9.03 16.11
CA VAL A 11 -12.46 -10.42 16.55
C VAL A 11 -12.01 -10.45 18.01
N LYS A 12 -12.67 -11.26 18.84
CA LYS A 12 -12.35 -11.51 20.25
C LYS A 12 -12.13 -12.99 20.51
N GLY A 13 -12.67 -13.86 19.67
CA GLY A 13 -12.52 -15.31 19.75
C GLY A 13 -12.21 -15.96 18.40
N VAL A 14 -11.40 -17.01 18.38
CA VAL A 14 -11.11 -17.81 17.16
C VAL A 14 -11.58 -19.25 17.36
N LEU A 15 -12.45 -19.73 16.47
CA LEU A 15 -13.01 -21.08 16.51
C LEU A 15 -12.36 -21.88 15.39
N LEU A 16 -11.55 -22.86 15.76
CA LEU A 16 -10.70 -23.62 14.85
C LEU A 16 -11.34 -24.99 14.60
N ASP A 17 -11.48 -25.38 13.34
CA ASP A 17 -11.59 -26.81 13.06
C ASP A 17 -10.28 -27.53 13.41
N MET A 18 -10.37 -28.86 13.59
CA MET A 18 -9.25 -29.68 14.02
C MET A 18 -8.51 -30.32 12.83
N ASP A 19 -9.17 -31.18 12.08
CA ASP A 19 -8.55 -32.08 11.10
C ASP A 19 -8.35 -31.34 9.78
N GLY A 20 -7.11 -31.26 9.27
CA GLY A 20 -6.79 -30.52 8.05
C GLY A 20 -6.72 -28.98 8.22
N THR A 21 -7.18 -28.49 9.38
CA THR A 21 -7.05 -27.09 9.82
C THR A 21 -5.93 -26.92 10.85
N LEU A 22 -6.10 -27.43 12.07
CA LEU A 22 -5.15 -27.23 13.19
C LEU A 22 -4.12 -28.36 13.29
N VAL A 23 -4.52 -29.55 12.85
CA VAL A 23 -3.76 -30.80 12.90
C VAL A 23 -3.64 -31.36 11.49
N ASP A 24 -2.43 -31.78 11.11
CA ASP A 24 -2.22 -32.58 9.91
C ASP A 24 -2.50 -34.06 10.24
N SER A 25 -3.64 -34.54 9.78
CA SER A 25 -4.13 -35.91 10.00
C SER A 25 -4.22 -36.73 8.71
N ASP A 26 -3.88 -36.16 7.55
CA ASP A 26 -4.19 -36.74 6.24
C ASP A 26 -3.54 -38.12 6.07
N GLY A 27 -2.24 -38.24 6.39
CA GLY A 27 -1.52 -39.51 6.28
C GLY A 27 -2.07 -40.63 7.18
N THR A 28 -2.60 -40.28 8.35
CA THR A 28 -3.22 -41.26 9.27
C THR A 28 -4.57 -41.74 8.74
N VAL A 29 -5.39 -40.81 8.27
CA VAL A 29 -6.70 -41.10 7.68
C VAL A 29 -6.55 -41.97 6.43
N GLU A 30 -5.59 -41.66 5.56
CA GLU A 30 -5.28 -42.48 4.38
C GLU A 30 -4.84 -43.90 4.73
N ARG A 31 -4.03 -44.08 5.78
CA ARG A 31 -3.63 -45.42 6.25
C ARG A 31 -4.80 -46.20 6.82
N ALA A 32 -5.67 -45.57 7.60
CA ALA A 32 -6.87 -46.21 8.14
C ALA A 32 -7.79 -46.67 7.01
N TRP A 33 -8.04 -45.82 6.00
CA TRP A 33 -8.82 -46.18 4.83
C TRP A 33 -8.15 -47.24 3.96
N SER A 34 -6.83 -47.21 3.83
CA SER A 34 -6.08 -48.24 3.11
C SER A 34 -6.15 -49.59 3.81
N ALA A 35 -6.06 -49.61 5.15
CA ALA A 35 -6.22 -50.83 5.94
C ALA A 35 -7.66 -51.36 5.83
N TRP A 36 -8.64 -50.48 5.94
CA TRP A 36 -10.05 -50.81 5.75
C TRP A 36 -10.33 -51.38 4.35
N ALA A 37 -9.82 -50.74 3.29
CA ALA A 37 -9.96 -51.22 1.92
C ALA A 37 -9.44 -52.66 1.77
N ARG A 38 -8.26 -52.96 2.34
CA ARG A 38 -7.68 -54.31 2.35
C ARG A 38 -8.53 -55.30 3.14
N GLU A 39 -9.07 -54.91 4.30
CA GLU A 39 -9.94 -55.77 5.12
C GLU A 39 -11.23 -56.15 4.39
N TYR A 40 -11.78 -55.25 3.58
CA TYR A 40 -13.02 -55.47 2.82
C TYR A 40 -12.80 -55.91 1.37
N GLY A 41 -11.54 -56.17 0.97
CA GLY A 41 -11.20 -56.64 -0.38
C GLY A 41 -11.47 -55.63 -1.49
N LEU A 42 -11.41 -54.33 -1.18
CA LEU A 42 -11.63 -53.23 -2.10
C LEU A 42 -10.29 -52.64 -2.59
N ASP A 43 -10.34 -52.02 -3.76
CA ASP A 43 -9.21 -51.24 -4.27
C ASP A 43 -8.99 -49.98 -3.41
N VAL A 44 -7.74 -49.73 -3.03
CA VAL A 44 -7.37 -48.65 -2.10
C VAL A 44 -7.64 -47.27 -2.72
N GLU A 45 -7.26 -47.06 -3.98
CA GLU A 45 -7.41 -45.77 -4.67
C GLU A 45 -8.89 -45.39 -4.81
N THR A 46 -9.73 -46.37 -5.14
CA THR A 46 -11.19 -46.22 -5.19
C THR A 46 -11.77 -45.83 -3.83
N VAL A 47 -11.31 -46.46 -2.74
CA VAL A 47 -11.77 -46.15 -1.38
C VAL A 47 -11.34 -44.75 -0.97
N LEU A 48 -10.08 -44.37 -1.17
CA LEU A 48 -9.57 -43.04 -0.82
C LEU A 48 -10.33 -41.93 -1.56
N THR A 49 -10.60 -42.13 -2.85
CA THR A 49 -11.39 -41.20 -3.66
C THR A 49 -12.82 -41.07 -3.14
N ALA A 50 -13.45 -42.18 -2.73
CA ALA A 50 -14.82 -42.18 -2.22
C ALA A 50 -14.93 -41.70 -0.76
N ALA A 51 -13.86 -41.84 0.02
CA ALA A 51 -13.81 -41.46 1.43
C ALA A 51 -13.64 -39.95 1.64
N HIS A 52 -13.02 -39.27 0.69
CA HIS A 52 -12.72 -37.85 0.80
C HIS A 52 -13.99 -37.02 1.04
N GLY A 53 -14.10 -36.39 2.22
CA GLY A 53 -15.23 -35.54 2.60
C GLY A 53 -16.55 -36.27 2.87
N HIS A 54 -16.54 -37.59 3.11
CA HIS A 54 -17.74 -38.39 3.35
C HIS A 54 -17.67 -39.19 4.66
N PRO A 55 -18.75 -39.22 5.47
CA PRO A 55 -18.80 -40.04 6.68
C PRO A 55 -18.58 -41.52 6.37
N ALA A 56 -17.86 -42.25 7.23
CA ALA A 56 -17.48 -43.64 6.99
C ALA A 56 -18.69 -44.55 6.66
N VAL A 57 -19.85 -44.30 7.27
CA VAL A 57 -21.10 -45.04 6.97
C VAL A 57 -21.62 -44.81 5.56
N ARG A 58 -21.43 -43.61 4.99
CA ARG A 58 -21.79 -43.33 3.60
C ARG A 58 -20.85 -44.06 2.64
N VAL A 59 -19.56 -44.04 2.93
CA VAL A 59 -18.53 -44.74 2.15
C VAL A 59 -18.79 -46.25 2.17
N ALA A 60 -19.03 -46.82 3.37
CA ALA A 60 -19.37 -48.23 3.53
C ALA A 60 -20.63 -48.62 2.74
N ARG A 61 -21.71 -47.83 2.82
CA ARG A 61 -22.93 -48.09 2.02
C ARG A 61 -22.70 -48.01 0.51
N SER A 62 -21.85 -47.08 0.07
CA SER A 62 -21.58 -46.85 -1.35
C SER A 62 -20.70 -47.94 -1.95
N LEU A 63 -19.65 -48.36 -1.23
CA LEU A 63 -18.65 -49.30 -1.72
C LEU A 63 -18.99 -50.75 -1.42
N LEU A 64 -19.89 -51.00 -0.45
CA LEU A 64 -20.36 -52.32 -0.07
C LEU A 64 -21.90 -52.39 -0.13
N PRO A 65 -22.52 -52.20 -1.31
CA PRO A 65 -23.98 -52.07 -1.47
C PRO A 65 -24.77 -53.34 -1.11
N GLY A 66 -24.10 -54.49 -0.99
CA GLY A 66 -24.69 -55.76 -0.56
C GLY A 66 -24.83 -55.92 0.96
N LEU A 67 -24.30 -54.98 1.75
CA LEU A 67 -24.43 -55.02 3.21
C LEU A 67 -25.80 -54.50 3.67
N GLY A 68 -26.41 -55.22 4.61
CA GLY A 68 -27.54 -54.69 5.37
C GLY A 68 -27.11 -53.50 6.26
N GLU A 69 -28.08 -52.70 6.69
CA GLU A 69 -27.83 -51.45 7.42
C GLU A 69 -26.94 -51.61 8.66
N GLU A 70 -27.12 -52.66 9.45
CA GLU A 70 -26.28 -52.94 10.63
C GLU A 70 -24.85 -53.34 10.25
N ALA A 71 -24.67 -54.05 9.14
CA ALA A 71 -23.33 -54.42 8.67
C ALA A 71 -22.58 -53.23 8.05
N ALA A 72 -23.29 -52.31 7.39
CA ALA A 72 -22.71 -51.05 6.92
C ALA A 72 -22.27 -50.16 8.09
N LYS A 73 -23.05 -50.11 9.18
CA LYS A 73 -22.63 -49.44 10.43
C LYS A 73 -21.44 -50.11 11.08
N ALA A 74 -21.40 -51.44 11.14
CA ALA A 74 -20.25 -52.16 11.68
C ALA A 74 -18.97 -51.91 10.86
N ALA A 75 -19.09 -51.85 9.53
CA ALA A 75 -17.97 -51.52 8.66
C ALA A 75 -17.50 -50.08 8.84
N ALA A 76 -18.41 -49.13 9.03
CA ALA A 76 -18.06 -47.76 9.41
C ALA A 76 -17.36 -47.70 10.77
N GLN A 77 -17.87 -48.44 11.77
CA GLN A 77 -17.27 -48.51 13.10
C GLN A 77 -15.85 -49.08 13.05
N ARG A 78 -15.62 -50.10 12.21
CA ARG A 78 -14.30 -50.67 12.01
C ARG A 78 -13.31 -49.66 11.45
N GLN A 79 -13.77 -48.77 10.58
CA GLN A 79 -12.94 -47.69 10.05
C GLN A 79 -12.52 -46.72 11.17
N TYR A 80 -13.44 -46.31 12.04
CA TYR A 80 -13.09 -45.49 13.21
C TYR A 80 -12.14 -46.21 14.17
N GLU A 81 -12.29 -47.53 14.36
CA GLU A 81 -11.33 -48.33 15.14
C GLU A 81 -9.90 -48.29 14.59
N LEU A 82 -9.76 -48.33 13.27
CA LEU A 82 -8.46 -48.21 12.61
C LEU A 82 -7.87 -46.81 12.79
N GLU A 83 -8.70 -45.77 12.76
CA GLU A 83 -8.27 -44.40 13.09
C GLU A 83 -7.87 -44.24 14.56
N TYR A 84 -8.58 -44.84 15.52
CA TYR A 84 -8.17 -44.79 16.93
C TYR A 84 -6.86 -45.55 17.19
N ALA A 85 -6.57 -46.59 16.39
CA ALA A 85 -5.41 -47.45 16.59
C ALA A 85 -4.09 -46.83 16.08
N ASP A 86 -4.18 -45.80 15.23
CA ASP A 86 -3.02 -45.14 14.62
C ASP A 86 -3.12 -43.63 14.81
N ALA A 87 -2.21 -43.05 15.59
CA ALA A 87 -1.98 -41.60 15.63
C ALA A 87 -0.52 -41.26 15.29
N SER A 88 0.18 -42.19 14.62
CA SER A 88 1.55 -41.95 14.18
C SER A 88 1.57 -40.86 13.10
N ASP A 89 2.60 -40.02 13.13
CA ASP A 89 2.80 -38.90 12.20
C ASP A 89 1.77 -37.75 12.28
N VAL A 90 0.82 -37.80 13.22
CA VAL A 90 -0.07 -36.65 13.49
C VAL A 90 0.76 -35.51 14.05
N THR A 91 0.79 -34.39 13.32
CA THR A 91 1.57 -33.20 13.70
C THR A 91 0.70 -31.95 13.64
N ALA A 92 1.19 -30.85 14.22
CA ALA A 92 0.53 -29.56 14.10
C ALA A 92 0.59 -29.08 12.63
N ALA A 93 -0.51 -28.56 12.11
CA ALA A 93 -0.56 -28.03 10.74
C ALA A 93 0.40 -26.84 10.56
N VAL A 94 0.73 -26.52 9.32
CA VAL A 94 1.63 -25.40 8.98
C VAL A 94 1.10 -24.09 9.60
N GLY A 95 1.94 -23.46 10.42
CA GLY A 95 1.62 -22.22 11.12
C GLY A 95 0.67 -22.35 12.33
N ALA A 96 0.20 -23.56 12.67
CA ALA A 96 -0.68 -23.79 13.82
C ALA A 96 -0.06 -23.29 15.12
N ARG A 97 1.21 -23.65 15.38
CA ARG A 97 1.92 -23.24 16.61
C ARG A 97 2.11 -21.73 16.68
N ASP A 98 2.41 -21.09 15.55
CA ASP A 98 2.59 -19.63 15.47
C ASP A 98 1.28 -18.92 15.78
N LEU A 99 0.16 -19.40 15.21
CA LEU A 99 -1.17 -18.89 15.51
C LEU A 99 -1.52 -19.02 17.00
N LEU A 100 -1.38 -20.21 17.58
CA LEU A 100 -1.72 -20.42 18.99
C LEU A 100 -0.89 -19.52 19.91
N ALA A 101 0.42 -19.43 19.67
CA ALA A 101 1.30 -18.53 20.42
C ALA A 101 0.91 -17.05 20.26
N ALA A 102 0.47 -16.63 19.06
CA ALA A 102 -0.02 -15.28 18.81
C ALA A 102 -1.35 -15.01 19.53
N LEU A 103 -2.29 -15.95 19.51
CA LEU A 103 -3.56 -15.84 20.24
C LEU A 103 -3.32 -15.65 21.73
N ASP A 104 -2.40 -16.42 22.32
CA ASP A 104 -2.03 -16.30 23.74
C ASP A 104 -1.38 -14.94 24.03
N ARG A 105 -0.42 -14.48 23.20
CA ARG A 105 0.21 -13.15 23.36
C ARG A 105 -0.81 -12.01 23.31
N MET A 106 -1.81 -12.13 22.44
CA MET A 106 -2.88 -11.13 22.28
C MET A 106 -3.99 -11.24 23.33
N GLY A 107 -4.02 -12.33 24.10
CA GLY A 107 -5.14 -12.66 25.00
C GLY A 107 -6.45 -12.90 24.26
N LEU A 108 -6.40 -13.42 23.03
CA LEU A 108 -7.59 -13.82 22.27
C LEU A 108 -8.01 -15.23 22.69
N ALA A 109 -9.28 -15.38 23.05
CA ALA A 109 -9.82 -16.69 23.40
C ALA A 109 -9.93 -17.55 22.13
N TRP A 110 -9.79 -18.86 22.27
CA TRP A 110 -9.94 -19.76 21.12
C TRP A 110 -10.52 -21.10 21.52
N ALA A 111 -11.10 -21.82 20.57
CA ALA A 111 -11.70 -23.13 20.80
C ALA A 111 -11.47 -24.05 19.60
N VAL A 112 -11.49 -25.36 19.83
CA VAL A 112 -11.52 -26.37 18.78
C VAL A 112 -12.95 -26.90 18.62
N VAL A 113 -13.42 -26.96 17.37
CA VAL A 113 -14.75 -27.48 17.02
C VAL A 113 -14.58 -28.53 15.94
N THR A 114 -14.83 -29.80 16.26
CA THR A 114 -14.60 -30.93 15.34
C THR A 114 -15.84 -31.81 15.20
N THR A 115 -15.94 -32.52 14.08
CA THR A 115 -16.92 -33.61 13.88
C THR A 115 -16.40 -34.97 14.34
N SER A 116 -15.17 -35.04 14.82
CA SER A 116 -14.62 -36.19 15.52
C SER A 116 -15.25 -36.32 16.91
N ASP A 117 -15.36 -37.56 17.42
CA ASP A 117 -15.75 -37.79 18.82
C ASP A 117 -14.64 -37.37 19.79
N ASP A 118 -14.98 -37.30 21.07
CA ASP A 118 -14.10 -36.86 22.16
C ASP A 118 -12.80 -37.67 22.24
N ARG A 119 -12.84 -38.98 21.96
CA ARG A 119 -11.67 -39.86 22.06
C ARG A 119 -10.67 -39.57 20.95
N LEU A 120 -11.13 -39.53 19.70
CA LEU A 120 -10.27 -39.27 18.55
C LEU A 120 -9.69 -37.86 18.61
N ALA A 121 -10.52 -36.87 18.95
CA ALA A 121 -10.10 -35.48 19.05
C ALA A 121 -8.95 -35.28 20.04
N LYS A 122 -9.11 -35.80 21.27
CA LYS A 122 -8.06 -35.72 22.30
C LYS A 122 -6.78 -36.43 21.89
N GLN A 123 -6.89 -37.59 21.23
CA GLN A 123 -5.72 -38.35 20.78
C GLN A 123 -4.92 -37.57 19.73
N ARG A 124 -5.58 -36.98 18.73
CA ARG A 124 -4.93 -36.20 17.67
C ARG A 124 -4.32 -34.90 18.18
N LEU A 125 -5.07 -34.15 18.99
CA LEU A 125 -4.58 -32.92 19.61
C LEU A 125 -3.36 -33.19 20.49
N HIS A 126 -3.40 -34.25 21.30
CA HIS A 126 -2.26 -34.65 22.13
C HIS A 126 -1.03 -35.01 21.28
N ALA A 127 -1.21 -35.78 20.20
CA ALA A 127 -0.11 -36.13 19.29
C ALA A 127 0.51 -34.90 18.61
N ALA A 128 -0.31 -33.91 18.22
CA ALA A 128 0.15 -32.63 17.69
C ALA A 128 0.80 -31.71 18.73
N GLY A 129 0.66 -32.02 20.03
CA GLY A 129 1.13 -31.19 21.14
C GLY A 129 0.27 -29.96 21.40
N ILE A 130 -1.05 -30.06 21.17
CA ILE A 130 -2.03 -28.98 21.28
C ILE A 130 -3.02 -29.31 22.40
N ASP A 131 -3.26 -28.36 23.30
CA ASP A 131 -4.23 -28.49 24.39
C ASP A 131 -5.21 -27.30 24.33
N PRO A 132 -6.44 -27.48 23.79
CA PRO A 132 -7.37 -26.38 23.62
C PRO A 132 -8.07 -26.00 24.92
N PRO A 133 -8.25 -24.70 25.21
CA PRO A 133 -8.96 -24.27 26.41
C PRO A 133 -10.46 -24.60 26.36
N VAL A 134 -11.02 -24.73 25.15
CA VAL A 134 -12.38 -25.25 24.91
C VAL A 134 -12.33 -26.22 23.73
N LEU A 135 -12.89 -27.40 23.92
CA LEU A 135 -13.08 -28.43 22.89
C LEU A 135 -14.57 -28.75 22.77
N VAL A 136 -15.11 -28.67 21.55
CA VAL A 136 -16.47 -29.09 21.21
C VAL A 136 -16.38 -30.20 20.17
N THR A 137 -16.88 -31.39 20.51
CA THR A 137 -16.81 -32.59 19.66
C THR A 137 -18.19 -32.97 19.13
N LEU A 138 -18.25 -34.05 18.36
CA LEU A 138 -19.53 -34.63 17.93
C LEU A 138 -20.43 -35.01 19.12
N ASP A 139 -19.85 -35.39 20.25
CA ASP A 139 -20.59 -35.81 21.46
C ASP A 139 -21.29 -34.62 22.16
N ASP A 140 -20.88 -33.39 21.85
CA ASP A 140 -21.41 -32.16 22.44
C ASP A 140 -22.62 -31.58 21.69
N VAL A 141 -22.93 -32.10 20.50
CA VAL A 141 -23.90 -31.50 19.57
C VAL A 141 -24.92 -32.52 19.08
N ARG A 142 -26.11 -32.06 18.70
CA ARG A 142 -27.17 -32.92 18.14
C ARG A 142 -26.98 -33.18 16.66
N ALA A 143 -26.33 -32.26 15.95
CA ALA A 143 -26.06 -32.38 14.53
C ALA A 143 -24.66 -31.85 14.18
N ALA A 144 -23.94 -32.63 13.37
CA ALA A 144 -22.63 -32.27 12.85
C ALA A 144 -22.69 -31.14 11.80
N LYS A 145 -21.52 -30.60 11.44
CA LYS A 145 -21.34 -29.66 10.32
C LYS A 145 -22.02 -30.23 9.05
N PRO A 146 -22.81 -29.47 8.29
CA PRO A 146 -22.88 -28.00 8.23
C PRO A 146 -23.84 -27.33 9.23
N ASN A 147 -24.35 -28.04 10.24
CA ASN A 147 -25.16 -27.42 11.29
C ASN A 147 -24.31 -26.44 12.13
N PRO A 148 -24.80 -25.23 12.47
CA PRO A 148 -24.04 -24.24 13.24
C PRO A 148 -23.88 -24.54 14.74
N GLU A 149 -24.53 -25.58 15.28
CA GLU A 149 -24.61 -25.88 16.71
C GLU A 149 -23.24 -25.94 17.40
N GLY A 150 -22.24 -26.59 16.78
CA GLY A 150 -20.90 -26.71 17.34
C GLY A 150 -20.20 -25.35 17.52
N TYR A 151 -20.25 -24.50 16.51
CA TYR A 151 -19.63 -23.16 16.57
C TYR A 151 -20.37 -22.22 17.52
N LEU A 152 -21.71 -22.27 17.55
CA LEU A 152 -22.50 -21.50 18.51
C LEU A 152 -22.23 -21.92 19.96
N ARG A 153 -22.09 -23.23 20.20
CA ARG A 153 -21.73 -23.78 21.52
C ARG A 153 -20.33 -23.35 21.94
N ALA A 154 -19.35 -23.43 21.04
CA ALA A 154 -17.99 -22.98 21.32
C ALA A 154 -17.92 -21.48 21.66
N ALA A 155 -18.59 -20.63 20.87
CA ALA A 155 -18.69 -19.19 21.15
C ALA A 155 -19.33 -18.92 22.53
N ALA A 156 -20.39 -19.65 22.87
CA ALA A 156 -21.06 -19.55 24.17
C ALA A 156 -20.15 -19.99 25.33
N LEU A 157 -19.37 -21.07 25.18
CA LEU A 157 -18.41 -21.54 26.18
C LEU A 157 -17.26 -20.54 26.40
N LEU A 158 -16.83 -19.84 25.34
CA LEU A 158 -15.87 -18.74 25.45
C LEU A 158 -16.47 -17.45 26.03
N GLY A 159 -17.81 -17.35 26.12
CA GLY A 159 -18.49 -16.13 26.55
C GLY A 159 -18.43 -14.99 25.53
N ILE A 160 -18.27 -15.31 24.24
CA ILE A 160 -18.08 -14.34 23.16
C ILE A 160 -19.28 -14.37 22.22
N ALA A 161 -19.77 -13.20 21.81
CA ALA A 161 -20.84 -13.11 20.82
C ALA A 161 -20.37 -13.70 19.47
N PRO A 162 -21.20 -14.49 18.76
CA PRO A 162 -20.82 -15.07 17.46
C PRO A 162 -20.27 -14.06 16.45
N SER A 163 -20.83 -12.84 16.41
CA SER A 163 -20.36 -11.76 15.53
C SER A 163 -18.98 -11.18 15.87
N ALA A 164 -18.43 -11.52 17.03
CA ALA A 164 -17.08 -11.19 17.47
C ALA A 164 -16.14 -12.41 17.40
N CYS A 165 -16.59 -13.55 16.87
CA CYS A 165 -15.75 -14.70 16.61
C CYS A 165 -15.25 -14.73 15.15
N LEU A 166 -14.25 -15.55 14.88
CA LEU A 166 -13.82 -15.94 13.53
C LEU A 166 -13.75 -17.47 13.47
N VAL A 167 -14.41 -18.09 12.49
CA VAL A 167 -14.28 -19.53 12.22
C VAL A 167 -13.16 -19.77 11.24
N VAL A 168 -12.26 -20.73 11.51
CA VAL A 168 -11.19 -21.15 10.59
C VAL A 168 -11.42 -22.59 10.19
N GLU A 169 -11.48 -22.84 8.88
CA GLU A 169 -11.90 -24.12 8.31
C GLU A 169 -11.21 -24.43 6.99
N ASP A 170 -11.05 -25.72 6.71
CA ASP A 170 -10.49 -26.26 5.47
C ASP A 170 -11.53 -27.06 4.66
N SER A 171 -12.80 -27.12 5.12
CA SER A 171 -13.85 -27.90 4.51
C SER A 171 -15.10 -27.08 4.12
N PRO A 172 -15.77 -27.37 2.96
CA PRO A 172 -17.03 -26.70 2.61
C PRO A 172 -18.16 -26.86 3.63
N PRO A 173 -18.41 -28.05 4.24
CA PRO A 173 -19.42 -28.20 5.29
C PRO A 173 -19.13 -27.33 6.52
N GLY A 174 -17.86 -27.21 6.89
CA GLY A 174 -17.44 -26.40 8.01
C GLY A 174 -17.59 -24.90 7.79
N LEU A 175 -17.18 -24.41 6.62
CA LEU A 175 -17.44 -23.02 6.20
C LEU A 175 -18.94 -22.71 6.16
N ALA A 176 -19.77 -23.65 5.71
CA ALA A 176 -21.22 -23.52 5.74
C ALA A 176 -21.78 -23.42 7.17
N ALA A 177 -21.24 -24.20 8.11
CA ALA A 177 -21.62 -24.11 9.53
C ALA A 177 -21.26 -22.76 10.15
N GLY A 178 -20.06 -22.23 9.88
CA GLY A 178 -19.65 -20.90 10.35
C GLY A 178 -20.57 -19.79 9.84
N ARG A 179 -20.87 -19.80 8.53
CA ARG A 179 -21.82 -18.85 7.91
C ARG A 179 -23.22 -18.98 8.49
N ALA A 180 -23.71 -20.19 8.69
CA ALA A 180 -25.02 -20.44 9.30
C ALA A 180 -25.09 -19.97 10.76
N ALA A 181 -23.95 -19.94 11.47
CA ALA A 181 -23.83 -19.38 12.81
C ALA A 181 -23.78 -17.84 12.83
N GLY A 182 -23.72 -17.19 11.66
CA GLY A 182 -23.52 -15.74 11.55
C GLY A 182 -22.11 -15.29 11.95
N ILE A 183 -21.13 -16.19 11.87
CA ILE A 183 -19.73 -15.94 12.22
C ILE A 183 -18.94 -15.80 10.91
N PRO A 184 -18.11 -14.75 10.75
CA PRO A 184 -17.19 -14.65 9.63
C PRO A 184 -16.28 -15.87 9.51
N THR A 185 -15.93 -16.27 8.29
CA THR A 185 -15.11 -17.46 8.04
C THR A 185 -13.79 -17.16 7.34
N ALA A 186 -12.70 -17.76 7.84
CA ALA A 186 -11.41 -17.81 7.19
C ALA A 186 -11.17 -19.23 6.63
N ALA A 187 -10.88 -19.32 5.33
CA ALA A 187 -10.80 -20.56 4.60
C ALA A 187 -9.35 -20.93 4.23
N LEU A 188 -8.97 -22.17 4.46
CA LEU A 188 -7.68 -22.76 4.07
C LEU A 188 -7.80 -23.56 2.77
N ARG A 189 -6.68 -24.13 2.30
CA ARG A 189 -6.61 -25.09 1.17
C ARG A 189 -7.25 -24.58 -0.14
N GLY A 190 -7.14 -23.28 -0.39
CA GLY A 190 -7.66 -22.64 -1.61
C GLY A 190 -9.19 -22.49 -1.66
N LEU A 191 -9.90 -22.76 -0.56
CA LEU A 191 -11.34 -22.58 -0.47
C LEU A 191 -11.76 -21.10 -0.35
N ASP A 192 -13.04 -20.86 -0.62
CA ASP A 192 -13.66 -19.54 -0.57
C ASP A 192 -14.30 -19.29 0.80
N GLY A 193 -13.71 -18.36 1.57
CA GLY A 193 -14.22 -17.80 2.83
C GLY A 193 -14.41 -16.28 2.77
N ASP A 194 -14.84 -15.66 3.88
CA ASP A 194 -14.77 -14.20 4.03
C ASP A 194 -13.31 -13.70 4.05
N LEU A 195 -12.38 -14.56 4.48
CA LEU A 195 -10.94 -14.42 4.37
C LEU A 195 -10.34 -15.68 3.76
N ARG A 196 -9.43 -15.57 2.80
CA ARG A 196 -8.66 -16.71 2.25
C ARG A 196 -7.28 -16.74 2.89
N LEU A 197 -6.86 -17.91 3.35
CA LEU A 197 -5.60 -18.11 4.04
C LEU A 197 -4.75 -19.17 3.31
N PRO A 198 -3.46 -18.90 3.04
CA PRO A 198 -2.53 -19.91 2.58
C PRO A 198 -2.17 -20.90 3.71
N ASP A 199 -2.06 -20.41 4.94
CA ASP A 199 -1.74 -21.18 6.16
C ASP A 199 -2.19 -20.43 7.42
N LEU A 200 -2.06 -21.07 8.59
CA LEU A 200 -2.43 -20.48 9.88
C LEU A 200 -1.43 -19.41 10.37
N GLY A 201 -0.17 -19.46 9.93
CA GLY A 201 0.83 -18.45 10.26
C GLY A 201 0.46 -17.09 9.67
N HIS A 202 -0.11 -17.09 8.46
CA HIS A 202 -0.67 -15.89 7.87
C HIS A 202 -1.83 -15.33 8.71
N LEU A 203 -2.73 -16.16 9.24
CA LEU A 203 -3.79 -15.66 10.13
C LEU A 203 -3.21 -15.02 11.41
N ALA A 204 -2.19 -15.63 12.01
CA ALA A 204 -1.51 -15.09 13.18
C ALA A 204 -1.01 -13.66 12.92
N HIS A 205 -0.30 -13.49 11.81
CA HIS A 205 0.20 -12.21 11.33
C HIS A 205 -0.91 -11.17 11.12
N LEU A 206 -2.01 -11.55 10.45
CA LEU A 206 -3.13 -10.66 10.20
C LEU A 206 -3.81 -10.20 11.49
N LEU A 207 -3.98 -11.10 12.46
CA LEU A 207 -4.58 -10.79 13.76
C LEU A 207 -3.69 -9.84 14.57
N GLU A 208 -2.40 -10.12 14.72
CA GLU A 208 -1.47 -9.28 15.48
C GLU A 208 -1.42 -7.86 14.91
N ARG A 209 -1.29 -7.76 13.59
CA ARG A 209 -1.26 -6.48 12.89
C ARG A 209 -2.57 -5.70 13.02
N SER A 210 -3.72 -6.37 13.14
CA SER A 210 -5.00 -5.69 13.37
C SER A 210 -5.11 -5.04 14.76
N ARG A 211 -4.21 -5.37 15.70
CA ARG A 211 -4.21 -4.81 17.08
C ARG A 211 -3.30 -3.61 17.25
N VAL A 212 -2.32 -3.45 16.36
CA VAL A 212 -1.36 -2.36 16.43
C VAL A 212 -1.66 -1.36 15.35
N ARG A 213 -1.79 -0.09 15.73
CA ARG A 213 -1.93 0.97 14.75
C ARG A 213 -0.60 1.13 13.99
N PRO A 214 -0.56 0.92 12.67
CA PRO A 214 0.68 1.03 11.92
C PRO A 214 1.26 2.44 12.01
N TRP A 215 2.59 2.55 12.11
CA TRP A 215 3.28 3.83 12.29
C TRP A 215 3.00 4.83 11.16
N TRP A 216 2.77 4.34 9.94
CA TRP A 216 2.52 5.16 8.76
C TRP A 216 1.10 5.76 8.69
N ARG A 217 0.12 5.20 9.41
CA ARG A 217 -1.32 5.52 9.24
C ARG A 217 -1.68 6.99 9.42
N ASP A 218 -0.93 7.70 10.25
CA ASP A 218 -1.11 9.12 10.56
C ASP A 218 0.22 9.87 10.50
N ALA A 219 1.23 9.30 9.84
CA ALA A 219 2.53 9.92 9.80
C ALA A 219 2.54 11.19 8.93
N VAL A 220 3.45 12.11 9.23
CA VAL A 220 3.80 13.22 8.34
C VAL A 220 4.99 12.80 7.48
N GLY A 221 4.76 12.62 6.18
CA GLY A 221 5.78 12.28 5.19
C GLY A 221 6.34 13.51 4.49
N TYR A 222 7.58 13.45 4.06
CA TYR A 222 8.26 14.51 3.33
C TYR A 222 9.03 13.94 2.14
N GLN A 223 8.65 14.34 0.93
CA GLN A 223 9.32 13.96 -0.31
C GLN A 223 10.53 14.86 -0.54
N VAL A 224 11.68 14.21 -0.69
CA VAL A 224 12.97 14.81 -1.03
C VAL A 224 13.32 14.45 -2.46
N TYR A 225 13.31 15.44 -3.34
CA TYR A 225 13.89 15.34 -4.67
C TYR A 225 15.40 15.58 -4.56
N LEU A 226 16.16 14.49 -4.48
CA LEU A 226 17.58 14.49 -4.10
C LEU A 226 18.42 15.55 -4.83
N PRO A 227 18.36 15.68 -6.17
CA PRO A 227 19.23 16.61 -6.91
C PRO A 227 19.09 18.08 -6.51
N SER A 228 17.99 18.45 -5.84
CA SER A 228 17.64 19.84 -5.56
C SER A 228 17.35 20.12 -4.09
N PHE A 229 17.63 19.17 -3.20
CA PHE A 229 17.40 19.38 -1.78
C PHE A 229 18.55 20.14 -1.13
N ALA A 230 19.75 19.57 -1.09
CA ALA A 230 20.95 20.24 -0.57
C ALA A 230 22.20 19.55 -1.12
N ASP A 231 23.20 20.34 -1.50
CA ASP A 231 24.50 19.88 -2.01
C ASP A 231 25.57 20.13 -0.92
N ALA A 232 26.22 19.05 -0.48
CA ALA A 232 27.21 19.09 0.58
C ALA A 232 28.66 19.19 0.08
N ASP A 233 28.94 18.85 -1.17
CA ASP A 233 30.30 18.80 -1.72
C ASP A 233 30.64 19.93 -2.72
N GLY A 234 29.63 20.66 -3.16
CA GLY A 234 29.74 21.84 -4.01
C GLY A 234 29.77 21.54 -5.51
N ASP A 235 29.43 20.34 -5.96
CA ASP A 235 29.37 19.99 -7.38
C ASP A 235 28.14 20.59 -8.12
N GLY A 236 27.18 21.12 -7.37
CA GLY A 236 25.94 21.71 -7.88
C GLY A 236 24.74 20.76 -7.92
N TRP A 237 24.89 19.53 -7.44
CA TRP A 237 23.91 18.45 -7.42
C TRP A 237 23.65 18.03 -5.97
N GLY A 238 22.38 17.90 -5.59
CA GLY A 238 22.03 17.54 -4.22
C GLY A 238 22.33 16.07 -3.91
N ASP A 239 22.79 15.80 -2.68
CA ASP A 239 23.31 14.51 -2.24
C ASP A 239 22.78 14.08 -0.85
N LEU A 240 23.04 12.82 -0.47
CA LEU A 240 22.52 12.26 0.79
C LEU A 240 23.15 12.90 2.04
N ALA A 241 24.40 13.39 1.95
CA ALA A 241 25.03 14.12 3.06
C ALA A 241 24.38 15.50 3.24
N GLY A 242 23.99 16.14 2.14
CA GLY A 242 23.16 17.33 2.11
C GLY A 242 21.83 17.09 2.81
N VAL A 243 21.11 16.03 2.47
CA VAL A 243 19.88 15.63 3.18
C VAL A 243 20.14 15.44 4.68
N CYS A 244 21.19 14.72 5.02
CA CYS A 244 21.57 14.45 6.41
C CYS A 244 21.81 15.74 7.21
N SER A 245 22.42 16.76 6.61
CA SER A 245 22.71 18.04 7.25
C SER A 245 21.46 18.86 7.61
N HIS A 246 20.32 18.56 6.99
CA HIS A 246 19.05 19.25 7.19
C HIS A 246 18.00 18.44 7.95
N LEU A 247 18.34 17.26 8.48
CA LEU A 247 17.41 16.44 9.30
C LEU A 247 16.87 17.17 10.53
N ASP A 248 17.65 18.08 11.12
CA ASP A 248 17.20 18.87 12.27
C ASP A 248 16.07 19.85 11.88
N HIS A 249 16.09 20.39 10.66
CA HIS A 249 14.98 21.19 10.14
C HIS A 249 13.72 20.34 9.98
N LEU A 250 13.83 19.16 9.34
CA LEU A 250 12.71 18.25 9.12
C LEU A 250 12.12 17.73 10.44
N THR A 251 12.97 17.44 11.43
CA THR A 251 12.54 17.06 12.79
C THR A 251 11.77 18.18 13.48
N ARG A 252 12.24 19.44 13.36
CA ARG A 252 11.53 20.61 13.91
C ARG A 252 10.17 20.83 13.24
N LEU A 253 10.09 20.62 11.92
CA LEU A 253 8.84 20.69 11.15
C LEU A 253 7.83 19.62 11.60
N GLY A 254 8.32 18.49 12.14
CA GLY A 254 7.49 17.39 12.62
C GLY A 254 7.36 16.25 11.62
N VAL A 255 8.31 16.12 10.69
CA VAL A 255 8.38 15.03 9.73
C VAL A 255 8.73 13.73 10.45
N GLU A 256 7.99 12.67 10.12
CA GLU A 256 8.16 11.32 10.68
C GLU A 256 8.72 10.35 9.64
N VAL A 257 8.55 10.65 8.34
CA VAL A 257 8.93 9.76 7.22
C VAL A 257 9.56 10.57 6.11
N LEU A 258 10.74 10.18 5.66
CA LEU A 258 11.38 10.72 4.47
C LEU A 258 11.12 9.79 3.30
N TRP A 259 10.65 10.33 2.18
CA TRP A 259 10.68 9.67 0.89
C TRP A 259 11.79 10.28 0.05
N LEU A 260 12.83 9.49 -0.21
CA LEU A 260 13.89 9.86 -1.14
C LEU A 260 13.48 9.43 -2.56
N THR A 261 13.56 10.34 -3.54
CA THR A 261 13.54 9.95 -4.96
C THR A 261 14.70 8.99 -5.28
N PRO A 262 14.74 8.33 -6.46
CA PRO A 262 15.70 7.28 -6.72
C PRO A 262 17.14 7.70 -6.43
N PHE A 263 17.81 6.91 -5.58
CA PHE A 263 19.22 7.08 -5.22
C PHE A 263 20.12 5.98 -5.79
N PHE A 264 19.54 5.03 -6.52
CA PHE A 264 20.26 3.90 -7.09
C PHE A 264 21.22 4.36 -8.19
N ARG A 265 22.22 3.52 -8.46
CA ARG A 265 23.15 3.74 -9.56
C ARG A 265 22.38 3.90 -10.88
N SER A 266 22.65 5.00 -11.58
CA SER A 266 21.89 5.39 -12.77
C SER A 266 22.75 6.21 -13.74
N PRO A 267 22.52 6.12 -15.06
CA PRO A 267 23.05 7.09 -16.03
C PRO A 267 22.47 8.50 -15.90
N MET A 268 21.44 8.69 -15.06
CA MET A 268 20.76 9.95 -14.77
C MET A 268 20.03 10.58 -15.97
N ARG A 269 19.65 9.79 -16.98
CA ARG A 269 18.94 10.29 -18.17
C ARG A 269 17.48 10.66 -17.87
N ASP A 270 16.93 10.15 -16.77
CA ASP A 270 15.68 10.58 -16.15
C ASP A 270 15.89 10.81 -14.65
N HIS A 271 17.04 11.41 -14.30
CA HIS A 271 17.41 11.84 -12.95
C HIS A 271 17.24 10.75 -11.87
N GLY A 272 17.63 9.51 -12.20
CA GLY A 272 17.64 8.37 -11.28
C GLY A 272 16.56 7.32 -11.57
N TYR A 273 15.52 7.65 -12.35
CA TYR A 273 14.47 6.69 -12.71
C TYR A 273 14.95 5.66 -13.77
N ASP A 274 16.06 5.90 -14.46
CA ASP A 274 16.75 4.91 -15.29
C ASP A 274 17.79 4.12 -14.47
N VAL A 275 17.35 3.12 -13.70
CA VAL A 275 18.19 2.37 -12.75
C VAL A 275 19.10 1.34 -13.45
N ALA A 276 20.41 1.43 -13.24
CA ALA A 276 21.41 0.50 -13.79
C ALA A 276 21.92 -0.55 -12.78
N ASP A 277 21.71 -0.34 -11.47
CA ASP A 277 21.94 -1.34 -10.42
C ASP A 277 21.04 -1.06 -9.21
N HIS A 278 20.06 -1.95 -8.97
CA HIS A 278 19.10 -1.82 -7.88
C HIS A 278 19.68 -2.06 -6.47
N ARG A 279 20.93 -2.51 -6.33
CA ARG A 279 21.56 -2.82 -5.03
C ARG A 279 22.72 -1.90 -4.67
N ALA A 280 22.95 -0.85 -5.46
CA ALA A 280 24.02 0.12 -5.22
C ALA A 280 23.47 1.55 -5.22
N VAL A 281 23.92 2.36 -4.27
CA VAL A 281 23.67 3.81 -4.28
C VAL A 281 24.59 4.48 -5.31
N ASP A 282 24.08 5.44 -6.07
CA ASP A 282 24.87 6.16 -7.06
C ASP A 282 26.00 6.97 -6.39
N PRO A 283 27.23 6.94 -6.93
CA PRO A 283 28.33 7.75 -6.41
C PRO A 283 28.06 9.26 -6.39
N SER A 284 27.25 9.79 -7.31
CA SER A 284 26.85 11.21 -7.31
C SER A 284 26.00 11.61 -6.10
N PHE A 285 25.44 10.65 -5.37
CA PHE A 285 24.71 10.89 -4.12
C PHE A 285 25.55 10.55 -2.87
N GLY A 286 26.85 10.25 -3.04
CA GLY A 286 27.77 9.88 -1.97
C GLY A 286 27.90 8.36 -1.73
N GLY A 287 27.19 7.54 -2.52
CA GLY A 287 27.27 6.08 -2.46
C GLY A 287 26.76 5.47 -1.15
N ASP A 288 27.07 4.20 -0.97
CA ASP A 288 26.51 3.34 0.08
C ASP A 288 26.71 3.90 1.50
N THR A 289 27.90 4.42 1.79
CA THR A 289 28.23 4.97 3.12
C THR A 289 27.39 6.21 3.46
N ALA A 290 27.05 7.04 2.48
CA ALA A 290 26.22 8.22 2.71
C ALA A 290 24.78 7.84 3.07
N LEU A 291 24.24 6.79 2.44
CA LEU A 291 22.93 6.25 2.80
C LEU A 291 22.94 5.65 4.21
N ASP A 292 23.95 4.85 4.55
CA ASP A 292 24.04 4.23 5.88
C ASP A 292 24.08 5.28 6.99
N GLU A 293 24.83 6.38 6.79
CA GLU A 293 24.87 7.49 7.74
C GLU A 293 23.52 8.22 7.82
N LEU A 294 22.86 8.47 6.68
CA LEU A 294 21.53 9.10 6.64
C LEU A 294 20.50 8.26 7.41
N LEU A 295 20.45 6.94 7.17
CA LEU A 295 19.56 6.02 7.87
C LEU A 295 19.82 6.08 9.38
N ALA A 296 21.08 5.95 9.79
CA ALA A 296 21.47 5.98 11.19
C ALA A 296 21.09 7.31 11.87
N GLN A 297 21.25 8.45 11.19
CA GLN A 297 20.92 9.77 11.71
C GLN A 297 19.41 10.03 11.76
N ALA A 298 18.65 9.56 10.77
CA ALA A 298 17.20 9.65 10.74
C ALA A 298 16.59 8.79 11.85
N HIS A 299 17.03 7.54 12.00
CA HIS A 299 16.55 6.63 13.04
C HIS A 299 16.87 7.13 14.45
N ARG A 300 18.04 7.75 14.67
CA ARG A 300 18.37 8.42 15.95
C ARG A 300 17.38 9.52 16.33
N ARG A 301 16.71 10.13 15.34
CA ARG A 301 15.68 11.15 15.53
C ARG A 301 14.26 10.57 15.56
N GLY A 302 14.12 9.25 15.48
CA GLY A 302 12.83 8.57 15.42
C GLY A 302 12.12 8.69 14.06
N MET A 303 12.83 9.15 13.03
CA MET A 303 12.29 9.24 11.67
C MET A 303 12.42 7.88 10.96
N ARG A 304 11.60 7.67 9.95
CA ARG A 304 11.66 6.55 9.00
C ARG A 304 12.15 7.06 7.65
N VAL A 305 12.83 6.22 6.88
CA VAL A 305 13.32 6.54 5.54
C VAL A 305 12.84 5.48 4.57
N ILE A 306 12.12 5.92 3.54
CA ILE A 306 11.69 5.09 2.42
C ILE A 306 12.39 5.55 1.15
N GLY A 307 12.75 4.60 0.29
CA GLY A 307 13.28 4.86 -1.04
C GLY A 307 12.20 4.92 -2.10
N ASP A 308 12.59 5.25 -3.33
CA ASP A 308 11.76 5.05 -4.51
C ASP A 308 12.14 3.71 -5.15
N LEU A 309 11.20 2.82 -5.43
CA LEU A 309 11.43 1.54 -6.08
C LEU A 309 10.98 1.62 -7.53
N VAL A 310 11.95 1.63 -8.45
CA VAL A 310 11.71 1.68 -9.89
C VAL A 310 11.94 0.31 -10.50
N VAL A 311 10.85 -0.43 -10.72
CA VAL A 311 10.88 -1.83 -11.19
C VAL A 311 9.84 -2.12 -12.27
N ASN A 312 9.23 -1.09 -12.87
CA ASN A 312 8.53 -1.27 -14.14
C ASN A 312 9.54 -1.46 -15.30
N HIS A 313 10.68 -0.80 -15.21
CA HIS A 313 11.76 -0.82 -16.19
C HIS A 313 13.12 -0.73 -15.47
N THR A 314 14.19 -0.93 -16.24
CA THR A 314 15.57 -0.64 -15.83
C THR A 314 16.17 0.38 -16.81
N SER A 315 17.42 0.78 -16.62
CA SER A 315 18.21 1.42 -17.67
C SER A 315 18.66 0.40 -18.72
N ASP A 316 18.79 0.83 -19.98
CA ASP A 316 19.51 0.09 -21.03
C ASP A 316 20.97 -0.25 -20.68
N ALA A 317 21.58 0.47 -19.72
CA ALA A 317 22.89 0.17 -19.18
C ALA A 317 22.87 -0.92 -18.08
N HIS A 318 21.69 -1.40 -17.66
CA HIS A 318 21.56 -2.44 -16.65
C HIS A 318 22.17 -3.76 -17.18
N PRO A 319 22.95 -4.51 -16.36
CA PRO A 319 23.57 -5.76 -16.79
C PRO A 319 22.57 -6.77 -17.37
N TRP A 320 21.39 -6.89 -16.77
CA TRP A 320 20.30 -7.71 -17.31
C TRP A 320 19.91 -7.32 -18.74
N PHE A 321 19.73 -6.03 -19.05
CA PHE A 321 19.33 -5.61 -20.40
C PHE A 321 20.48 -5.79 -21.39
N THR A 322 21.70 -5.43 -21.00
CA THR A 322 22.89 -5.61 -21.85
C THR A 322 23.05 -7.08 -22.26
N ALA A 323 22.86 -8.01 -21.31
CA ALA A 323 22.90 -9.45 -21.57
C ALA A 323 21.72 -9.88 -22.45
N ALA A 324 20.49 -9.51 -22.09
CA ALA A 324 19.28 -9.82 -22.86
C ALA A 324 19.33 -9.31 -24.31
N ALA A 325 19.90 -8.13 -24.55
CA ALA A 325 20.03 -7.52 -25.86
C ALA A 325 21.15 -8.13 -26.72
N SER A 326 22.09 -8.85 -26.11
CA SER A 326 23.22 -9.48 -26.80
C SER A 326 22.84 -10.75 -27.57
N SER A 327 21.84 -11.49 -27.10
CA SER A 327 21.40 -12.75 -27.70
C SER A 327 19.95 -13.08 -27.36
N ARG A 328 19.25 -13.74 -28.29
CA ARG A 328 17.89 -14.28 -28.07
C ARG A 328 17.86 -15.49 -27.12
N THR A 329 19.00 -16.04 -26.75
CA THR A 329 19.11 -17.23 -25.87
C THR A 329 19.82 -16.94 -24.55
N ASP A 330 20.08 -15.68 -24.24
CA ASP A 330 20.70 -15.29 -22.97
C ASP A 330 19.75 -15.60 -21.80
N PRO A 331 20.23 -16.04 -20.62
CA PRO A 331 19.37 -16.31 -19.46
C PRO A 331 18.52 -15.11 -19.01
N TYR A 332 18.99 -13.88 -19.24
CA TYR A 332 18.24 -12.66 -18.92
C TYR A 332 17.25 -12.24 -20.01
N ARG A 333 17.14 -12.99 -21.11
CA ARG A 333 16.30 -12.61 -22.26
C ARG A 333 14.86 -12.33 -21.86
N ASP A 334 14.29 -13.23 -21.05
CA ASP A 334 12.88 -13.18 -20.67
C ASP A 334 12.57 -12.19 -19.54
N HIS A 335 13.59 -11.56 -18.93
CA HIS A 335 13.39 -10.44 -17.99
C HIS A 335 12.84 -9.19 -18.68
N TYR A 336 12.91 -9.11 -20.02
CA TYR A 336 12.41 -7.99 -20.81
C TYR A 336 11.41 -8.46 -21.86
N ILE A 337 10.61 -7.54 -22.37
CA ILE A 337 9.56 -7.86 -23.34
C ILE A 337 10.07 -7.64 -24.76
N TRP A 338 10.33 -8.74 -25.47
CA TRP A 338 10.81 -8.75 -26.86
C TRP A 338 9.77 -9.29 -27.83
N ARG A 339 9.63 -8.69 -29.01
CA ARG A 339 8.75 -9.19 -30.07
C ARG A 339 9.35 -9.06 -31.46
N ASP A 340 9.04 -10.02 -32.32
CA ASP A 340 9.37 -9.90 -33.73
C ASP A 340 8.60 -8.71 -34.35
N PRO A 341 9.15 -8.08 -35.41
CA PRO A 341 8.43 -7.07 -36.16
C PRO A 341 7.05 -7.55 -36.62
N ALA A 342 6.10 -6.63 -36.73
CA ALA A 342 4.85 -6.89 -37.44
C ALA A 342 5.12 -7.24 -38.93
N PRO A 343 4.15 -7.80 -39.67
CA PRO A 343 4.36 -8.21 -41.06
C PRO A 343 4.86 -7.10 -42.01
N ASP A 344 4.64 -5.84 -41.68
CA ASP A 344 5.13 -4.66 -42.41
C ASP A 344 6.53 -4.18 -41.97
N GLY A 345 7.15 -4.86 -40.99
CA GLY A 345 8.43 -4.51 -40.39
C GLY A 345 8.33 -3.48 -39.25
N GLY A 346 7.13 -2.97 -38.96
CA GLY A 346 6.86 -2.00 -37.90
C GLY A 346 6.80 -2.60 -36.50
N PRO A 347 6.51 -1.76 -35.49
CA PRO A 347 6.22 -2.21 -34.12
C PRO A 347 5.14 -3.30 -34.06
N PRO A 348 5.18 -4.19 -33.06
CA PRO A 348 4.27 -5.33 -32.96
C PRO A 348 2.81 -4.96 -32.64
N ASN A 349 2.57 -3.79 -32.05
CA ASN A 349 1.25 -3.26 -31.73
C ASN A 349 1.27 -1.72 -31.69
N ASN A 350 0.12 -1.11 -31.40
CA ASN A 350 -0.07 0.34 -31.44
C ASN A 350 0.31 1.11 -30.15
N TRP A 351 0.95 0.48 -29.17
CA TRP A 351 1.25 1.13 -27.89
C TRP A 351 2.20 2.32 -28.05
N LEU A 352 1.96 3.38 -27.27
CA LEU A 352 2.72 4.62 -27.31
C LEU A 352 3.53 4.85 -26.03
N SER A 353 4.73 5.40 -26.19
CA SER A 353 5.54 5.87 -25.08
C SER A 353 4.93 7.14 -24.47
N HIS A 354 5.02 7.27 -23.15
CA HIS A 354 4.62 8.47 -22.41
C HIS A 354 5.43 9.71 -22.84
N PHE A 355 6.66 9.51 -23.31
CA PHE A 355 7.54 10.57 -23.82
C PHE A 355 7.51 10.70 -25.36
N GLY A 356 6.59 9.98 -26.01
CA GLY A 356 6.25 10.14 -27.41
C GLY A 356 6.82 9.07 -28.34
N GLY A 357 6.09 8.88 -29.44
CA GLY A 357 6.39 7.83 -30.42
C GLY A 357 5.93 6.43 -29.97
N PRO A 358 6.24 5.40 -30.77
CA PRO A 358 5.93 4.01 -30.41
C PRO A 358 6.63 3.59 -29.11
N ALA A 359 5.96 2.76 -28.30
CA ALA A 359 6.54 2.15 -27.11
C ALA A 359 7.55 1.03 -27.42
N TRP A 360 8.04 0.95 -28.65
CA TRP A 360 8.84 -0.17 -29.15
C TRP A 360 10.04 0.33 -29.93
N THR A 361 11.23 -0.11 -29.52
CA THR A 361 12.48 0.20 -30.23
C THR A 361 13.07 -1.05 -30.84
N PHE A 362 13.42 -0.98 -32.13
CA PHE A 362 14.02 -2.10 -32.86
C PHE A 362 15.48 -2.31 -32.43
N SER A 363 15.83 -3.54 -32.08
CA SER A 363 17.21 -3.98 -31.85
C SER A 363 17.74 -4.70 -33.09
N PRO A 364 18.67 -4.09 -33.85
CA PRO A 364 19.29 -4.74 -35.00
C PRO A 364 20.06 -6.01 -34.64
N ALA A 365 20.62 -6.07 -33.42
CA ALA A 365 21.41 -7.22 -32.96
C ALA A 365 20.57 -8.50 -32.88
N THR A 366 19.30 -8.38 -32.53
CA THR A 366 18.40 -9.54 -32.37
C THR A 366 17.27 -9.60 -33.39
N GLY A 367 17.14 -8.58 -34.23
CA GLY A 367 16.04 -8.45 -35.20
C GLY A 367 14.66 -8.42 -34.54
N GLN A 368 14.54 -7.87 -33.34
CA GLN A 368 13.30 -7.78 -32.55
C GLN A 368 13.13 -6.37 -32.00
N TYR A 369 11.90 -5.99 -31.72
CA TYR A 369 11.59 -4.84 -30.89
C TYR A 369 11.64 -5.22 -29.40
N TYR A 370 12.07 -4.28 -28.55
CA TYR A 370 11.86 -4.34 -27.10
C TYR A 370 10.89 -3.24 -26.66
N LEU A 371 10.10 -3.53 -25.62
CA LEU A 371 9.13 -2.58 -25.06
C LEU A 371 9.83 -1.53 -24.19
N HIS A 372 9.36 -0.30 -24.28
CA HIS A 372 9.62 0.79 -23.33
C HIS A 372 8.41 1.74 -23.27
N LEU A 373 7.74 1.82 -22.12
CA LEU A 373 6.62 2.75 -21.90
C LEU A 373 7.09 4.19 -21.69
N PHE A 374 8.37 4.38 -21.38
CA PHE A 374 9.02 5.68 -21.24
C PHE A 374 10.07 5.86 -22.33
N ARG A 375 11.32 6.20 -21.98
CA ARG A 375 12.40 6.36 -22.97
C ARG A 375 12.85 5.00 -23.54
N PRO A 376 13.41 4.97 -24.77
CA PRO A 376 14.11 3.78 -25.27
C PRO A 376 15.21 3.30 -24.32
N GLU A 377 15.84 4.22 -23.59
CA GLU A 377 16.83 3.91 -22.56
C GLU A 377 16.24 3.32 -21.27
N GLN A 378 14.91 3.15 -21.19
CA GLN A 378 14.15 2.58 -20.08
C GLN A 378 13.37 1.32 -20.51
N PRO A 379 14.05 0.22 -20.88
CA PRO A 379 13.39 -1.01 -21.31
C PRO A 379 12.53 -1.63 -20.20
N ASP A 380 11.27 -1.94 -20.52
CA ASP A 380 10.30 -2.49 -19.58
C ASP A 380 10.60 -3.93 -19.20
N LEU A 381 10.47 -4.21 -17.90
CA LEU A 381 10.62 -5.52 -17.30
C LEU A 381 9.38 -6.39 -17.56
N ASN A 382 9.60 -7.67 -17.80
CA ASN A 382 8.56 -8.67 -18.03
C ASN A 382 8.12 -9.33 -16.72
N TRP A 383 7.14 -8.74 -16.04
CA TRP A 383 6.59 -9.28 -14.79
C TRP A 383 5.86 -10.63 -14.90
N ARG A 384 5.76 -11.21 -16.11
CA ARG A 384 5.29 -12.59 -16.30
C ARG A 384 6.42 -13.62 -16.17
N ASP A 385 7.67 -13.19 -16.12
CA ASP A 385 8.82 -14.05 -15.82
C ASP A 385 8.95 -14.28 -14.30
N PRO A 386 8.77 -15.52 -13.80
CA PRO A 386 8.93 -15.80 -12.37
C PRO A 386 10.37 -15.62 -11.86
N ALA A 387 11.40 -15.71 -12.73
CA ALA A 387 12.78 -15.49 -12.32
C ALA A 387 13.02 -14.01 -11.98
N LEU A 388 12.49 -13.09 -12.79
CA LEU A 388 12.50 -11.66 -12.48
C LEU A 388 11.82 -11.37 -11.13
N ALA A 389 10.64 -11.95 -10.88
CA ALA A 389 9.93 -11.73 -9.63
C ALA A 389 10.76 -12.14 -8.41
N ALA A 390 11.54 -13.22 -8.51
CA ALA A 390 12.46 -13.65 -7.45
C ALA A 390 13.65 -12.70 -7.26
N GLU A 391 14.19 -12.12 -8.34
CA GLU A 391 15.28 -11.13 -8.26
C GLU A 391 14.82 -9.84 -7.56
N ILE A 392 13.63 -9.34 -7.88
CA ILE A 392 13.08 -8.12 -7.26
C ILE A 392 12.69 -8.35 -5.79
N ASP A 393 12.19 -9.53 -5.44
CA ASP A 393 12.02 -9.90 -4.04
C ASP A 393 13.33 -9.81 -3.26
N ALA A 394 14.43 -10.31 -3.83
CA ALA A 394 15.74 -10.24 -3.21
C ALA A 394 16.27 -8.79 -3.12
N VAL A 395 15.88 -7.90 -4.03
CA VAL A 395 16.16 -6.45 -3.91
C VAL A 395 15.42 -5.85 -2.71
N LEU A 396 14.14 -6.18 -2.53
CA LEU A 396 13.36 -5.70 -1.38
C LEU A 396 13.97 -6.18 -0.06
N GLU A 397 14.27 -7.47 0.04
CA GLU A 397 14.91 -8.07 1.22
C GLU A 397 16.25 -7.38 1.53
N TYR A 398 17.11 -7.22 0.52
CA TYR A 398 18.41 -6.56 0.67
C TYR A 398 18.30 -5.17 1.31
N TRP A 399 17.37 -4.34 0.85
CA TRP A 399 17.22 -2.98 1.37
C TRP A 399 16.56 -2.93 2.74
N PHE A 400 15.60 -3.80 3.01
CA PHE A 400 14.98 -3.88 4.34
C PHE A 400 15.97 -4.39 5.39
N GLU A 401 16.78 -5.41 5.07
CA GLU A 401 17.87 -5.89 5.94
C GLU A 401 18.92 -4.81 6.23
N ARG A 402 19.14 -3.90 5.27
CA ARG A 402 20.04 -2.74 5.42
C ARG A 402 19.43 -1.60 6.24
N GLY A 403 18.15 -1.68 6.61
CA GLY A 403 17.48 -0.72 7.49
C GLY A 403 16.63 0.33 6.79
N LEU A 404 16.34 0.17 5.49
CA LEU A 404 15.33 1.00 4.84
C LEU A 404 13.93 0.65 5.36
N ASP A 405 13.11 1.64 5.68
CA ASP A 405 11.82 1.44 6.33
C ASP A 405 10.67 1.20 5.34
N GLY A 406 10.96 1.12 4.05
CA GLY A 406 9.92 0.99 3.03
C GLY A 406 10.29 1.53 1.66
N PHE A 407 9.31 1.54 0.77
CA PHE A 407 9.42 2.08 -0.58
C PHE A 407 8.15 2.81 -1.02
N ARG A 408 8.35 3.92 -1.74
CA ARG A 408 7.39 4.40 -2.73
C ARG A 408 7.57 3.56 -3.99
N ILE A 409 6.50 2.95 -4.48
CA ILE A 409 6.54 2.13 -5.70
C ILE A 409 6.24 3.03 -6.89
N ASP A 410 7.23 3.23 -7.74
CA ASP A 410 7.07 3.94 -9.02
C ASP A 410 6.13 3.19 -9.94
N THR A 411 5.24 3.93 -10.61
CA THR A 411 4.34 3.40 -11.65
C THR A 411 3.69 2.08 -11.25
N ALA A 412 3.21 1.99 -10.01
CA ALA A 412 2.83 0.72 -9.36
C ALA A 412 1.74 -0.05 -10.12
N ALA A 413 0.94 0.62 -10.94
CA ALA A 413 -0.08 -0.03 -11.78
C ALA A 413 0.42 -0.50 -13.15
N TYR A 414 1.65 -0.19 -13.54
CA TYR A 414 2.15 -0.39 -14.91
C TYR A 414 2.92 -1.70 -15.05
N LEU A 415 3.32 -2.34 -13.95
CA LEU A 415 4.26 -3.46 -13.92
C LEU A 415 3.90 -4.59 -14.89
N VAL A 416 2.65 -5.06 -14.86
CA VAL A 416 2.20 -6.19 -15.68
C VAL A 416 1.57 -5.71 -16.97
N LYS A 417 1.96 -6.32 -18.09
CA LYS A 417 1.44 -6.05 -19.44
C LYS A 417 0.50 -7.18 -19.89
N ASP A 418 -0.39 -6.89 -20.84
CA ASP A 418 -1.28 -7.91 -21.44
C ASP A 418 -0.46 -9.08 -22.00
N ALA A 419 -0.83 -10.32 -21.68
CA ALA A 419 -0.11 -11.51 -22.13
C ALA A 419 -0.07 -11.62 -23.67
N ASP A 420 -1.14 -11.18 -24.33
CA ASP A 420 -1.28 -11.25 -25.78
C ASP A 420 -0.75 -9.99 -26.49
N LEU A 421 -0.33 -8.96 -25.73
CA LEU A 421 0.14 -7.66 -26.22
C LEU A 421 -0.81 -7.03 -27.27
N ARG A 422 -2.12 -7.09 -27.03
CA ARG A 422 -3.13 -6.57 -27.96
C ARG A 422 -3.04 -5.05 -28.10
N ASP A 423 -3.48 -4.53 -29.25
CA ASP A 423 -3.64 -3.10 -29.48
C ASP A 423 -4.57 -2.45 -28.44
N ASN A 424 -4.22 -1.24 -28.02
CA ASN A 424 -5.10 -0.38 -27.24
C ASN A 424 -6.22 0.22 -28.12
N PRO A 425 -7.48 0.22 -27.66
CA PRO A 425 -8.54 1.00 -28.28
C PRO A 425 -8.25 2.51 -28.20
N SER A 426 -8.94 3.32 -29.00
CA SER A 426 -8.94 4.78 -28.82
C SER A 426 -10.04 5.22 -27.87
N LEU A 427 -9.75 6.21 -27.02
CA LEU A 427 -10.75 6.88 -26.19
C LEU A 427 -11.67 7.78 -27.04
N PRO A 428 -12.98 7.84 -26.72
CA PRO A 428 -13.88 8.82 -27.33
C PRO A 428 -13.41 10.26 -27.06
N ALA A 429 -13.56 11.16 -28.05
CA ALA A 429 -13.06 12.54 -27.96
C ALA A 429 -13.55 13.32 -26.72
N GLY A 430 -14.75 13.02 -26.21
CA GLY A 430 -15.31 13.65 -25.00
C GLY A 430 -14.75 13.12 -23.67
N GLN A 431 -13.90 12.09 -23.69
CA GLN A 431 -13.28 11.48 -22.51
C GLN A 431 -11.77 11.78 -22.40
N VAL A 432 -11.17 12.41 -23.42
CA VAL A 432 -9.75 12.74 -23.42
C VAL A 432 -9.52 14.03 -22.63
N LEU A 433 -8.73 13.96 -21.57
CA LEU A 433 -8.32 15.15 -20.81
C LEU A 433 -7.43 16.06 -21.66
N PRO A 434 -7.64 17.39 -21.65
CA PRO A 434 -6.85 18.33 -22.43
C PRO A 434 -5.34 18.19 -22.17
N ALA A 435 -4.56 18.10 -23.24
CA ALA A 435 -3.10 18.08 -23.26
C ALA A 435 -2.60 18.63 -24.61
N ARG A 436 -1.28 18.65 -24.81
CA ARG A 436 -0.64 18.99 -26.09
C ARG A 436 0.33 17.88 -26.50
N GLY A 437 0.79 17.97 -27.75
CA GLY A 437 1.85 17.13 -28.31
C GLY A 437 1.70 15.63 -28.09
N VAL A 438 2.81 15.00 -27.72
CA VAL A 438 2.94 13.58 -27.45
C VAL A 438 2.07 13.14 -26.27
N THR A 439 1.89 14.01 -25.26
CA THR A 439 1.00 13.73 -24.13
C THR A 439 -0.45 13.59 -24.58
N MET A 440 -0.89 14.42 -25.53
CA MET A 440 -2.22 14.33 -26.12
C MET A 440 -2.40 13.06 -26.94
N ASP A 441 -1.38 12.65 -27.69
CA ASP A 441 -1.44 11.42 -28.49
C ASP A 441 -1.52 10.18 -27.60
N TRP A 442 -0.73 10.13 -26.52
CA TRP A 442 -0.82 9.09 -25.51
C TRP A 442 -2.23 9.04 -24.89
N ARG A 443 -2.75 10.17 -24.37
CA ARG A 443 -4.08 10.26 -23.75
C ARG A 443 -5.26 9.94 -24.68
N ARG A 444 -5.07 9.85 -26.00
CA ARG A 444 -6.12 9.38 -26.93
C ARG A 444 -6.29 7.87 -26.89
N GLN A 445 -5.36 7.11 -26.34
CA GLN A 445 -5.50 5.68 -26.17
C GLN A 445 -6.28 5.35 -24.89
N ASP A 446 -7.13 4.35 -24.99
CA ASP A 446 -7.68 3.66 -23.83
C ASP A 446 -6.64 2.62 -23.42
N HIS A 447 -5.85 2.97 -22.40
CA HIS A 447 -4.71 2.21 -21.92
C HIS A 447 -5.12 0.93 -21.18
N ARG A 448 -5.71 0.00 -21.93
CA ARG A 448 -6.37 -1.20 -21.43
C ARG A 448 -5.46 -2.43 -21.43
N HIS A 449 -4.44 -2.44 -22.28
CA HIS A 449 -3.60 -3.61 -22.53
C HIS A 449 -2.13 -3.37 -22.16
N ASP A 450 -1.66 -2.13 -22.19
CA ASP A 450 -0.29 -1.73 -21.87
C ASP A 450 -0.06 -1.51 -20.36
N ILE A 451 -1.08 -1.11 -19.60
CA ILE A 451 -0.98 -0.85 -18.15
C ILE A 451 -2.25 -1.33 -17.42
N HIS A 452 -2.29 -1.16 -16.09
CA HIS A 452 -3.45 -1.47 -15.24
C HIS A 452 -3.96 -2.93 -15.33
N GLN A 453 -3.08 -3.88 -15.66
CA GLN A 453 -3.46 -5.29 -15.70
C GLN A 453 -3.79 -5.80 -14.29
N PRO A 454 -4.89 -6.57 -14.10
CA PRO A 454 -5.34 -7.01 -12.78
C PRO A 454 -4.33 -7.90 -12.05
N ASP A 455 -3.49 -8.61 -12.81
CA ASP A 455 -2.41 -9.47 -12.31
C ASP A 455 -1.41 -8.71 -11.40
N VAL A 456 -1.30 -7.38 -11.55
CA VAL A 456 -0.41 -6.53 -10.72
C VAL A 456 -0.74 -6.62 -9.22
N HIS A 457 -1.99 -6.90 -8.88
CA HIS A 457 -2.41 -7.05 -7.49
C HIS A 457 -1.71 -8.23 -6.79
N ALA A 458 -1.45 -9.33 -7.49
CA ALA A 458 -0.72 -10.46 -6.93
C ALA A 458 0.76 -10.12 -6.64
N VAL A 459 1.36 -9.24 -7.47
CA VAL A 459 2.71 -8.70 -7.22
C VAL A 459 2.72 -7.86 -5.94
N HIS A 460 1.73 -6.99 -5.77
CA HIS A 460 1.62 -6.17 -4.56
C HIS A 460 1.36 -6.99 -3.30
N GLU A 461 0.54 -8.04 -3.36
CA GLU A 461 0.32 -8.97 -2.24
C GLU A 461 1.60 -9.73 -1.87
N ARG A 462 2.39 -10.13 -2.88
CA ARG A 462 3.71 -10.74 -2.67
C ARG A 462 4.65 -9.80 -1.95
N TRP A 463 4.81 -8.56 -2.42
CA TRP A 463 5.67 -7.57 -1.78
C TRP A 463 5.18 -7.14 -0.41
N ARG A 464 3.85 -7.07 -0.22
CA ARG A 464 3.28 -6.76 1.09
C ARG A 464 3.71 -7.76 2.14
N ARG A 465 3.72 -9.06 1.81
CA ARG A 465 4.20 -10.11 2.72
C ARG A 465 5.69 -9.95 3.07
N ILE A 466 6.51 -9.48 2.14
CA ILE A 466 7.93 -9.20 2.39
C ILE A 466 8.06 -8.02 3.34
N ALA A 467 7.47 -6.87 2.99
CA ALA A 467 7.55 -5.66 3.79
C ALA A 467 6.99 -5.86 5.21
N ASP A 468 5.91 -6.63 5.36
CA ASP A 468 5.31 -6.91 6.65
C ASP A 468 6.25 -7.69 7.61
N ARG A 469 7.15 -8.55 7.10
CA ARG A 469 8.17 -9.24 7.94
C ARG A 469 9.20 -8.29 8.55
N HIS A 470 9.41 -7.15 7.90
CA HIS A 470 10.36 -6.12 8.29
C HIS A 470 9.71 -4.93 9.00
N GLY A 471 8.37 -4.92 9.12
CA GLY A 471 7.63 -3.74 9.58
C GLY A 471 7.74 -2.53 8.63
N ALA A 472 8.11 -2.80 7.37
CA ALA A 472 8.33 -1.80 6.33
C ALA A 472 7.01 -1.32 5.70
N PHE A 473 7.07 -0.17 5.02
CA PHE A 473 5.91 0.51 4.45
C PHE A 473 6.01 0.66 2.92
N LEU A 474 4.97 0.25 2.21
CA LEU A 474 4.86 0.37 0.75
C LEU A 474 3.75 1.35 0.37
N VAL A 475 4.10 2.40 -0.37
CA VAL A 475 3.14 3.39 -0.90
C VAL A 475 3.21 3.45 -2.42
N GLY A 476 2.09 3.21 -3.09
CA GLY A 476 2.06 3.18 -4.56
C GLY A 476 1.83 4.55 -5.19
N GLU A 477 2.60 4.87 -6.23
CA GLU A 477 2.17 5.79 -7.26
C GLU A 477 1.19 5.09 -8.21
N VAL A 478 -0.07 5.48 -8.17
CA VAL A 478 -1.11 4.97 -9.07
C VAL A 478 -1.91 6.14 -9.60
N TYR A 479 -1.76 6.44 -10.89
CA TYR A 479 -2.52 7.49 -11.57
C TYR A 479 -3.94 7.03 -11.91
N GLU A 480 -4.73 6.77 -10.87
CA GLU A 480 -6.17 6.49 -10.97
C GLU A 480 -6.96 7.61 -10.28
N LEU A 481 -7.84 8.26 -11.05
CA LEU A 481 -8.60 9.44 -10.60
C LEU A 481 -10.02 9.08 -10.12
N ASP A 482 -10.41 7.80 -10.17
CA ASP A 482 -11.52 7.27 -9.38
C ASP A 482 -10.99 6.69 -8.05
N PRO A 483 -11.29 7.30 -6.89
CA PRO A 483 -10.77 6.83 -5.61
C PRO A 483 -11.25 5.40 -5.27
N ARG A 484 -12.37 4.94 -5.83
CA ARG A 484 -12.88 3.57 -5.63
C ARG A 484 -12.06 2.54 -6.38
N VAL A 485 -11.53 2.91 -7.55
CA VAL A 485 -10.62 2.04 -8.31
C VAL A 485 -9.25 2.07 -7.66
N LEU A 486 -8.77 3.25 -7.25
CA LEU A 486 -7.52 3.41 -6.51
C LEU A 486 -7.50 2.59 -5.21
N ALA A 487 -8.61 2.55 -4.47
CA ALA A 487 -8.73 1.77 -3.24
C ALA A 487 -8.36 0.29 -3.45
N ARG A 488 -8.63 -0.29 -4.63
CA ARG A 488 -8.28 -1.68 -4.93
C ARG A 488 -6.77 -1.94 -4.82
N PHE A 489 -5.90 -0.93 -4.92
CA PHE A 489 -4.45 -1.12 -4.79
C PHE A 489 -3.97 -1.22 -3.34
N VAL A 490 -4.76 -0.78 -2.36
CA VAL A 490 -4.41 -0.77 -0.92
C VAL A 490 -5.24 -1.72 -0.08
N GLU A 491 -6.18 -2.38 -0.74
CA GLU A 491 -7.13 -3.34 -0.20
C GLU A 491 -6.58 -4.77 -0.21
N ASP A 492 -7.21 -5.67 0.56
CA ASP A 492 -6.93 -7.12 0.55
C ASP A 492 -5.45 -7.50 0.72
N GLU A 493 -4.73 -6.75 1.54
CA GLU A 493 -3.31 -6.98 1.77
C GLU A 493 -2.40 -6.79 0.56
N ARG A 494 -2.77 -5.86 -0.31
CA ARG A 494 -1.87 -5.24 -1.29
C ARG A 494 -1.01 -4.16 -0.62
N LEU A 495 -0.71 -3.06 -1.32
CA LEU A 495 0.13 -1.98 -0.80
C LEU A 495 -0.40 -1.42 0.53
N HIS A 496 0.49 -0.90 1.38
CA HIS A 496 0.06 -0.27 2.63
C HIS A 496 -0.80 0.96 2.36
N SER A 497 -0.36 1.78 1.40
CA SER A 497 -1.02 3.02 0.98
C SER A 497 -0.83 3.29 -0.52
N SER A 498 -1.53 4.30 -1.02
CA SER A 498 -1.32 4.87 -2.35
C SER A 498 -1.70 6.34 -2.33
N PHE A 499 -1.01 7.16 -3.11
CA PHE A 499 -1.25 8.59 -3.18
C PHE A 499 -2.57 8.91 -3.88
N TRP A 500 -3.36 9.81 -3.30
CA TRP A 500 -4.52 10.38 -3.97
C TRP A 500 -4.10 11.55 -4.86
N PHE A 501 -3.70 11.26 -6.10
CA PHE A 501 -3.26 12.30 -7.07
C PHE A 501 -4.38 13.16 -7.63
N GLY A 502 -5.64 12.87 -7.32
CA GLY A 502 -6.74 13.75 -7.70
C GLY A 502 -6.51 15.21 -7.28
N LEU A 503 -5.91 15.45 -6.10
CA LEU A 503 -5.60 16.80 -5.62
C LEU A 503 -4.40 17.45 -6.35
N VAL A 504 -3.54 16.65 -6.97
CA VAL A 504 -2.40 17.12 -7.78
C VAL A 504 -2.86 17.50 -9.19
N GLU A 505 -3.80 16.75 -9.75
CA GLU A 505 -4.34 16.97 -11.10
C GLU A 505 -5.43 18.05 -11.16
N THR A 506 -5.81 18.63 -10.03
CA THR A 506 -6.89 19.62 -9.96
C THR A 506 -6.35 21.05 -9.73
N GLY A 507 -7.01 22.02 -10.35
CA GLY A 507 -6.84 23.44 -10.05
C GLY A 507 -7.65 23.87 -8.82
N TRP A 508 -7.69 25.18 -8.53
CA TRP A 508 -8.50 25.67 -7.42
C TRP A 508 -10.00 25.70 -7.76
N ASP A 509 -10.70 24.66 -7.33
CA ASP A 509 -12.16 24.51 -7.39
C ASP A 509 -12.65 24.00 -6.02
N PRO A 510 -13.16 24.89 -5.15
CA PRO A 510 -13.57 24.53 -3.79
C PRO A 510 -14.59 23.38 -3.71
N GLU A 511 -15.60 23.41 -4.56
CA GLU A 511 -16.66 22.41 -4.59
C GLU A 511 -16.11 21.04 -5.01
N ARG A 512 -15.27 21.02 -6.05
CA ARG A 512 -14.62 19.80 -6.52
C ARG A 512 -13.64 19.26 -5.48
N ILE A 513 -12.82 20.11 -4.88
CA ILE A 513 -11.86 19.71 -3.82
C ILE A 513 -12.62 19.06 -2.66
N ALA A 514 -13.68 19.70 -2.15
CA ALA A 514 -14.47 19.16 -1.05
C ALA A 514 -15.07 17.78 -1.40
N ALA A 515 -15.60 17.63 -2.61
CA ALA A 515 -16.14 16.36 -3.10
C ALA A 515 -15.05 15.27 -3.22
N MET A 516 -13.84 15.62 -3.67
CA MET A 516 -12.73 14.68 -3.81
C MET A 516 -12.20 14.20 -2.46
N LEU A 517 -12.12 15.08 -1.45
CA LEU A 517 -11.75 14.68 -0.08
C LEU A 517 -12.78 13.69 0.48
N GLU A 518 -14.07 13.99 0.34
CA GLU A 518 -15.17 13.11 0.80
C GLU A 518 -15.16 11.76 0.06
N ALA A 519 -15.01 11.77 -1.26
CA ALA A 519 -14.99 10.55 -2.06
C ALA A 519 -13.78 9.65 -1.72
N ALA A 520 -12.59 10.23 -1.54
CA ALA A 520 -11.38 9.48 -1.20
C ALA A 520 -11.44 8.88 0.21
N THR A 521 -11.87 9.66 1.22
CA THR A 521 -12.05 9.14 2.59
C THR A 521 -13.10 8.04 2.68
N THR A 522 -14.16 8.13 1.87
CA THR A 522 -15.21 7.10 1.79
C THR A 522 -14.69 5.83 1.10
N ALA A 523 -13.84 5.98 0.08
CA ALA A 523 -13.30 4.85 -0.66
C ALA A 523 -12.31 4.02 0.18
N SER A 524 -11.38 4.68 0.88
CA SER A 524 -10.45 3.99 1.77
C SER A 524 -9.72 4.94 2.71
N SER A 525 -9.64 4.57 3.99
CA SER A 525 -8.85 5.27 5.01
C SER A 525 -7.34 5.02 4.93
N ARG A 526 -6.89 4.25 3.91
CA ARG A 526 -5.47 3.96 3.65
C ARG A 526 -4.88 4.83 2.54
N LEU A 527 -5.67 5.67 1.89
CA LEU A 527 -5.15 6.60 0.87
C LEU A 527 -4.32 7.70 1.53
N SER A 528 -3.20 8.04 0.90
CA SER A 528 -2.29 9.09 1.33
C SER A 528 -2.62 10.42 0.65
N TRP A 529 -2.42 11.52 1.37
CA TRP A 529 -2.79 12.86 0.93
C TRP A 529 -1.58 13.65 0.46
N VAL A 530 -1.64 14.13 -0.78
CA VAL A 530 -0.59 14.97 -1.39
C VAL A 530 -1.27 16.05 -2.22
N GLN A 531 -0.64 17.23 -2.33
CA GLN A 531 -1.08 18.27 -3.28
C GLN A 531 0.02 18.70 -4.26
N GLY A 532 1.24 18.21 -4.09
CA GLY A 532 2.38 18.47 -4.96
C GLY A 532 3.40 17.35 -4.89
N ASN A 533 4.25 17.29 -5.90
CA ASN A 533 5.34 16.33 -6.05
C ASN A 533 6.38 16.89 -7.06
N HIS A 534 7.33 16.06 -7.47
CA HIS A 534 8.39 16.41 -8.41
C HIS A 534 8.02 16.34 -9.90
N ASP A 535 6.76 16.03 -10.25
CA ASP A 535 6.29 15.87 -11.64
C ASP A 535 5.24 16.89 -12.08
N ARG A 536 4.56 17.55 -11.14
CA ARG A 536 3.44 18.45 -11.41
C ARG A 536 3.67 19.82 -10.80
N SER A 537 3.21 20.86 -11.50
CA SER A 537 3.23 22.26 -11.04
C SER A 537 2.88 22.39 -9.56
N ARG A 538 3.68 23.16 -8.82
CA ARG A 538 3.54 23.39 -7.38
C ARG A 538 2.16 23.94 -7.07
N ALA A 539 1.57 23.47 -5.96
CA ALA A 539 0.21 23.81 -5.57
C ALA A 539 -0.04 25.33 -5.52
N VAL A 540 0.93 26.13 -5.05
CA VAL A 540 0.82 27.59 -5.01
C VAL A 540 0.59 28.19 -6.40
N THR A 541 1.32 27.76 -7.42
CA THR A 541 1.12 28.22 -8.80
C THR A 541 -0.21 27.71 -9.35
N ARG A 542 -0.48 26.41 -9.20
CA ARG A 542 -1.69 25.74 -9.70
C ARG A 542 -2.98 26.32 -9.07
N PHE A 543 -2.89 26.87 -7.87
CA PHE A 543 -3.99 27.52 -7.15
C PHE A 543 -4.01 29.05 -7.30
N GLY A 544 -3.33 29.61 -8.30
CA GLY A 544 -3.47 31.03 -8.70
C GLY A 544 -2.26 31.91 -8.42
N GLY A 545 -1.16 31.34 -7.90
CA GLY A 545 0.11 32.03 -7.68
C GLY A 545 0.09 33.04 -6.53
N GLY A 546 1.29 33.49 -6.15
CA GLY A 546 1.50 34.54 -5.15
C GLY A 546 0.79 34.27 -3.82
N GLU A 547 0.28 35.33 -3.21
CA GLU A 547 -0.40 35.25 -1.91
C GLU A 547 -1.72 34.45 -1.95
N PRO A 548 -2.63 34.62 -2.94
CA PRO A 548 -3.82 33.78 -3.04
C PRO A 548 -3.49 32.29 -3.11
N GLY A 549 -2.49 31.91 -3.93
CA GLY A 549 -2.03 30.53 -4.05
C GLY A 549 -1.49 29.97 -2.73
N ARG A 550 -0.69 30.76 -1.99
CA ARG A 550 -0.18 30.36 -0.66
C ARG A 550 -1.31 30.12 0.35
N ARG A 551 -2.28 31.04 0.44
CA ARG A 551 -3.40 30.88 1.38
C ARG A 551 -4.28 29.67 1.03
N ARG A 552 -4.54 29.46 -0.26
CA ARG A 552 -5.30 28.30 -0.78
C ARG A 552 -4.61 26.97 -0.49
N SER A 553 -3.30 26.90 -0.73
CA SER A 553 -2.46 25.74 -0.44
C SER A 553 -2.44 25.42 1.07
N MET A 554 -2.26 26.42 1.94
CA MET A 554 -2.33 26.24 3.40
C MET A 554 -3.70 25.78 3.87
N ALA A 555 -4.80 26.32 3.32
CA ALA A 555 -6.15 25.87 3.65
C ALA A 555 -6.36 24.39 3.32
N LEU A 556 -5.84 23.92 2.17
CA LEU A 556 -5.88 22.52 1.81
C LEU A 556 -4.99 21.66 2.71
N HIS A 557 -3.80 22.12 3.11
CA HIS A 557 -2.98 21.42 4.13
C HIS A 557 -3.73 21.24 5.46
N VAL A 558 -4.44 22.26 5.95
CA VAL A 558 -5.27 22.13 7.17
C VAL A 558 -6.35 21.07 6.98
N LEU A 559 -6.99 21.03 5.80
CA LEU A 559 -7.98 20.00 5.46
C LEU A 559 -7.37 18.62 5.21
N MET A 560 -6.12 18.46 4.81
CA MET A 560 -5.51 17.14 4.65
C MET A 560 -4.92 16.61 5.95
N ALA A 561 -4.40 17.50 6.80
CA ALA A 561 -3.66 17.14 8.01
C ALA A 561 -4.47 16.31 9.02
N LEU A 562 -5.80 16.39 9.03
CA LEU A 562 -6.64 15.61 9.96
C LEU A 562 -7.29 14.38 9.32
N LEU A 563 -7.11 14.14 8.02
CA LEU A 563 -7.67 12.97 7.34
C LEU A 563 -6.88 11.69 7.69
N PRO A 564 -7.52 10.50 7.64
CA PRO A 564 -6.83 9.23 7.83
C PRO A 564 -5.89 8.93 6.67
N GLY A 565 -4.74 8.33 6.95
CA GLY A 565 -3.67 8.11 5.98
C GLY A 565 -2.48 9.03 6.21
N THR A 566 -1.41 8.78 5.48
CA THR A 566 -0.18 9.57 5.59
C THR A 566 -0.37 10.92 4.93
N PHE A 567 0.04 11.99 5.61
CA PHE A 567 0.03 13.36 5.07
C PHE A 567 1.41 13.70 4.51
N TRP A 568 1.50 13.94 3.21
CA TRP A 568 2.77 14.17 2.53
C TRP A 568 2.97 15.63 2.14
N LEU A 569 4.19 16.10 2.35
CA LEU A 569 4.70 17.37 1.87
C LEU A 569 5.76 17.13 0.79
N PHE A 570 5.70 17.89 -0.28
CA PHE A 570 6.82 17.99 -1.23
C PHE A 570 7.75 19.14 -0.82
N GLN A 571 9.06 18.97 -1.00
CA GLN A 571 10.03 19.98 -0.59
C GLN A 571 9.70 21.39 -1.12
N GLY A 572 9.69 22.36 -0.21
CA GLY A 572 9.32 23.75 -0.48
C GLY A 572 7.83 24.06 -0.37
N GLU A 573 6.95 23.06 -0.20
CA GLU A 573 5.56 23.32 0.19
C GLU A 573 5.47 23.99 1.56
N GLU A 574 6.36 23.64 2.50
CA GLU A 574 6.48 24.28 3.81
C GLU A 574 6.86 25.75 3.72
N LEU A 575 7.50 26.18 2.64
CA LEU A 575 7.88 27.57 2.39
C LEU A 575 6.84 28.30 1.53
N GLY A 576 5.80 27.62 1.07
CA GLY A 576 4.81 28.16 0.15
C GLY A 576 5.42 28.55 -1.20
N LEU A 577 6.35 27.74 -1.72
CA LEU A 577 6.99 28.00 -3.02
C LEU A 577 6.02 27.70 -4.17
N GLY A 578 5.99 28.62 -5.14
CA GLY A 578 5.43 28.36 -6.48
C GLY A 578 6.48 27.77 -7.42
N ASP A 579 6.04 27.48 -8.64
CA ASP A 579 6.91 27.06 -9.75
C ASP A 579 8.07 28.03 -9.93
N GLY A 580 9.27 27.47 -10.08
CA GLY A 580 10.46 28.23 -10.41
C GLY A 580 10.51 28.57 -11.90
N HIS A 581 11.22 29.65 -12.23
CA HIS A 581 11.52 29.99 -13.61
C HIS A 581 12.77 29.24 -14.12
N VAL A 582 12.59 28.38 -15.13
CA VAL A 582 13.67 27.70 -15.84
C VAL A 582 13.66 28.14 -17.30
N PRO A 583 14.71 28.86 -17.77
CA PRO A 583 14.84 29.22 -19.18
C PRO A 583 14.94 27.98 -20.07
N ALA A 584 14.43 28.05 -21.31
CA ALA A 584 14.39 26.90 -22.23
C ALA A 584 15.79 26.32 -22.51
N GLU A 585 16.82 27.16 -22.56
CA GLU A 585 18.22 26.75 -22.75
C GLU A 585 18.83 26.06 -21.51
N ARG A 586 18.12 26.05 -20.38
CA ARG A 586 18.49 25.38 -19.12
C ARG A 586 17.57 24.19 -18.81
N THR A 587 16.59 23.90 -19.65
CA THR A 587 15.74 22.72 -19.52
C THR A 587 16.57 21.45 -19.75
N VAL A 588 16.43 20.50 -18.83
CA VAL A 588 17.14 19.22 -18.83
C VAL A 588 16.18 18.04 -18.69
N ASP A 589 14.92 18.27 -18.30
CA ASP A 589 13.88 17.26 -18.29
C ASP A 589 13.62 16.69 -19.71
N PRO A 590 13.69 15.36 -19.90
CA PRO A 590 13.39 14.72 -21.18
C PRO A 590 12.01 15.06 -21.74
N LEU A 591 10.98 15.17 -20.87
CA LEU A 591 9.64 15.57 -21.31
C LEU A 591 9.63 17.01 -21.80
N GLY A 592 10.36 17.91 -21.13
CA GLY A 592 10.58 19.29 -21.59
C GLY A 592 11.30 19.40 -22.93
N ALA A 593 12.23 18.48 -23.22
CA ALA A 593 12.89 18.44 -24.52
C ALA A 593 11.93 18.03 -25.67
N ALA A 594 11.02 17.10 -25.40
CA ALA A 594 9.96 16.71 -26.34
C ALA A 594 8.84 17.77 -26.46
N GLU A 595 8.49 18.38 -25.32
CA GLU A 595 7.42 19.37 -25.17
C GLU A 595 7.82 20.46 -24.16
N PRO A 596 8.38 21.60 -24.60
CA PRO A 596 8.89 22.64 -23.70
C PRO A 596 7.88 23.18 -22.68
N GLY A 597 6.58 23.12 -22.98
CA GLY A 597 5.51 23.57 -22.09
C GLY A 597 5.12 22.59 -20.98
N GLU A 598 5.58 21.34 -21.06
CA GLU A 598 5.25 20.26 -20.11
C GLU A 598 6.46 19.86 -19.26
N SER A 599 7.55 20.63 -19.30
CA SER A 599 8.76 20.38 -18.51
C SER A 599 8.47 20.38 -17.01
N ARG A 600 9.01 19.38 -16.32
CA ARG A 600 8.98 19.21 -14.87
C ARG A 600 10.06 20.02 -14.14
N ASP A 601 11.01 20.63 -14.86
CA ASP A 601 12.14 21.34 -14.25
C ASP A 601 11.70 22.51 -13.35
N VAL A 602 10.56 23.15 -13.67
CA VAL A 602 10.03 24.28 -12.90
C VAL A 602 9.75 23.93 -11.44
N VAL A 603 9.40 22.67 -11.14
CA VAL A 603 9.16 22.22 -9.76
C VAL A 603 10.40 21.64 -9.09
N ARG A 604 11.44 21.34 -9.87
CA ARG A 604 12.71 20.72 -9.47
C ARG A 604 13.82 21.73 -9.18
N THR A 605 13.54 23.03 -9.14
CA THR A 605 14.55 24.06 -8.82
C THR A 605 15.08 23.97 -7.38
N PRO A 606 16.36 24.29 -7.11
CA PRO A 606 17.05 24.04 -5.83
C PRO A 606 16.46 24.74 -4.60
N MET A 607 16.35 24.05 -3.47
CA MET A 607 15.78 24.57 -2.22
C MET A 607 16.51 25.82 -1.69
N PRO A 608 15.78 26.88 -1.29
CA PRO A 608 16.38 28.08 -0.70
C PRO A 608 16.55 27.90 0.82
N TRP A 609 17.77 27.63 1.30
CA TRP A 609 18.04 27.41 2.73
C TRP A 609 18.31 28.68 3.52
N ARG A 610 19.14 29.59 2.98
CA ARG A 610 19.55 30.82 3.70
C ARG A 610 19.98 31.93 2.74
N PRO A 611 19.95 33.20 3.17
CA PRO A 611 20.48 34.31 2.38
C PRO A 611 21.94 34.12 1.95
N GLY A 612 22.30 34.70 0.80
CA GLY A 612 23.64 34.65 0.22
C GLY A 612 23.74 33.87 -1.09
N PRO A 613 24.97 33.59 -1.57
CA PRO A 613 25.20 32.89 -2.84
C PRO A 613 24.48 31.55 -2.91
N GLY A 614 23.82 31.29 -4.05
CA GLY A 614 23.08 30.05 -4.30
C GLY A 614 21.94 29.77 -3.32
N LEU A 615 21.50 30.78 -2.53
CA LEU A 615 20.52 30.65 -1.45
C LEU A 615 20.84 29.51 -0.46
N GLY A 616 22.13 29.19 -0.30
CA GLY A 616 22.60 28.14 0.59
C GLY A 616 22.35 26.70 0.11
N PHE A 617 21.93 26.48 -1.14
CA PHE A 617 21.81 25.14 -1.72
C PHE A 617 23.17 24.48 -2.00
N THR A 618 24.09 25.21 -2.62
CA THR A 618 25.42 24.73 -3.04
C THR A 618 26.46 25.84 -2.83
N THR A 619 27.73 25.46 -2.69
CA THR A 619 28.87 26.39 -2.80
C THR A 619 29.39 26.55 -4.23
N GLY A 620 28.99 25.67 -5.15
CA GLY A 620 29.33 25.68 -6.56
C GLY A 620 28.25 26.32 -7.44
N ARG A 621 28.03 25.72 -8.62
CA ARG A 621 27.00 26.17 -9.58
C ARG A 621 25.87 25.14 -9.62
N PRO A 622 24.63 25.50 -9.26
CA PRO A 622 23.55 24.55 -9.23
C PRO A 622 23.20 24.04 -10.63
N TRP A 623 22.82 22.77 -10.71
CA TRP A 623 22.46 22.09 -11.96
C TRP A 623 21.28 22.80 -12.66
N LEU A 624 20.23 23.12 -11.90
CA LEU A 624 19.15 24.04 -12.30
C LEU A 624 19.34 25.45 -11.72
N PRO A 625 18.80 26.51 -12.36
CA PRO A 625 18.78 27.84 -11.76
C PRO A 625 17.96 27.85 -10.46
N ASP A 626 18.17 28.87 -9.62
CA ASP A 626 17.44 29.11 -8.37
C ASP A 626 15.91 29.31 -8.56
N GLY A 627 15.43 29.36 -9.80
CA GLY A 627 14.02 29.50 -10.13
C GLY A 627 13.48 30.92 -9.93
N GLY A 628 14.33 31.93 -9.79
CA GLY A 628 13.90 33.31 -9.50
C GLY A 628 13.52 33.54 -8.04
N ARG A 629 13.97 32.65 -7.14
CA ARG A 629 13.77 32.74 -5.69
C ARG A 629 14.66 33.83 -5.08
N GLY A 630 14.22 34.43 -3.97
CA GLY A 630 14.98 35.44 -3.24
C GLY A 630 15.21 35.09 -1.78
N GLU A 631 15.92 35.96 -1.06
CA GLU A 631 16.16 35.80 0.38
C GLU A 631 14.87 35.59 1.21
N PRO A 632 13.73 36.27 0.95
CA PRO A 632 12.48 36.05 1.68
C PRO A 632 11.89 34.64 1.53
N ASP A 633 12.25 33.92 0.46
CA ASP A 633 11.79 32.56 0.23
C ASP A 633 12.60 31.54 1.04
N THR A 634 13.71 31.94 1.67
CA THR A 634 14.61 31.02 2.36
C THR A 634 14.07 30.50 3.68
N VAL A 635 14.44 29.26 4.02
CA VAL A 635 14.12 28.65 5.32
C VAL A 635 14.56 29.54 6.48
N ALA A 636 15.79 30.07 6.44
CA ALA A 636 16.32 30.91 7.51
C ALA A 636 15.48 32.18 7.74
N VAL A 637 15.08 32.88 6.68
CA VAL A 637 14.27 34.11 6.81
C VAL A 637 12.85 33.79 7.29
N GLN A 638 12.22 32.75 6.73
CA GLN A 638 10.87 32.37 7.16
C GLN A 638 10.84 31.83 8.60
N ALA A 639 11.91 31.18 9.07
CA ALA A 639 11.99 30.66 10.44
C ALA A 639 11.93 31.79 11.49
N ASP A 640 12.47 32.97 11.17
CA ASP A 640 12.50 34.13 12.08
C ASP A 640 11.19 34.93 12.10
N ASP A 641 10.29 34.75 11.12
CA ASP A 641 8.99 35.42 11.05
C ASP A 641 7.85 34.49 11.53
N PRO A 642 7.23 34.74 12.71
CA PRO A 642 6.12 33.94 13.21
C PRO A 642 4.89 33.89 12.29
N ALA A 643 4.72 34.88 11.40
CA ALA A 643 3.61 34.93 10.45
C ALA A 643 3.93 34.26 9.10
N SER A 644 5.15 33.73 8.93
CA SER A 644 5.56 33.09 7.68
C SER A 644 4.74 31.84 7.36
N HIS A 645 4.81 31.42 6.09
CA HIS A 645 4.19 30.18 5.64
C HIS A 645 4.77 28.97 6.39
N LEU A 646 6.10 28.92 6.54
CA LEU A 646 6.82 27.91 7.32
C LEU A 646 6.34 27.79 8.75
N ASN A 647 6.29 28.91 9.47
CA ASN A 647 5.88 28.88 10.87
C ASN A 647 4.38 28.56 11.01
N THR A 648 3.55 28.92 10.05
CA THR A 648 2.14 28.54 10.02
C THR A 648 1.96 27.03 9.84
N LEU A 649 2.67 26.42 8.88
CA LEU A 649 2.62 24.96 8.69
C LEU A 649 3.23 24.22 9.90
N SER A 650 4.34 24.72 10.43
CA SER A 650 4.99 24.14 11.63
C SER A 650 4.05 24.16 12.85
N ARG A 651 3.27 25.24 13.04
CA ARG A 651 2.23 25.30 14.09
C ARG A 651 1.11 24.27 13.85
N LEU A 652 0.67 24.11 12.60
CA LEU A 652 -0.35 23.11 12.25
C LEU A 652 0.14 21.70 12.63
N LEU A 653 1.35 21.33 12.21
CA LEU A 653 1.93 20.01 12.46
C LEU A 653 2.22 19.78 13.95
N ALA A 654 2.72 20.80 14.67
CA ALA A 654 2.91 20.73 16.11
C ALA A 654 1.59 20.53 16.86
N THR A 655 0.53 21.24 16.45
CA THR A 655 -0.82 21.09 17.02
C THR A 655 -1.37 19.70 16.75
N ARG A 656 -1.26 19.23 15.50
CA ARG A 656 -1.64 17.87 15.09
C ARG A 656 -0.95 16.81 15.94
N ARG A 657 0.36 16.92 16.14
CA ARG A 657 1.16 15.98 16.96
C ARG A 657 0.70 15.95 18.42
N ARG A 658 0.45 17.12 19.03
CA ARG A 658 -0.07 17.19 20.43
C ARG A 658 -1.45 16.56 20.56
N LEU A 659 -2.23 16.52 19.49
CA LEU A 659 -3.59 15.98 19.44
C LEU A 659 -3.69 14.61 18.75
N ALA A 660 -2.56 13.94 18.48
CA ALA A 660 -2.53 12.69 17.72
C ALA A 660 -3.38 11.58 18.35
N HIS A 661 -3.53 11.57 19.68
CA HIS A 661 -4.39 10.62 20.39
C HIS A 661 -5.89 10.74 20.01
N LEU A 662 -6.35 11.94 19.60
CA LEU A 662 -7.72 12.16 19.12
C LEU A 662 -7.90 11.72 17.66
N LEU A 663 -6.87 11.84 16.83
CA LEU A 663 -6.84 11.29 15.47
C LEU A 663 -6.84 9.76 15.50
N ALA A 664 -6.05 9.18 16.42
CA ALA A 664 -5.90 7.73 16.54
C ALA A 664 -7.15 7.00 17.05
N ALA A 665 -8.14 7.74 17.56
CA ALA A 665 -9.37 7.16 18.10
C ALA A 665 -10.27 6.55 17.01
N THR A 666 -10.22 7.05 15.77
CA THR A 666 -10.98 6.51 14.64
C THR A 666 -10.40 6.97 13.31
N ASP A 667 -10.56 6.15 12.27
CA ASP A 667 -10.31 6.56 10.90
C ASP A 667 -11.57 7.11 10.21
N ASP A 668 -12.73 7.07 10.88
CA ASP A 668 -13.98 7.59 10.33
C ASP A 668 -13.95 9.12 10.25
N VAL A 669 -14.26 9.63 9.06
CA VAL A 669 -14.42 11.06 8.79
C VAL A 669 -15.90 11.37 8.59
N SER A 670 -16.40 12.36 9.30
CA SER A 670 -17.78 12.85 9.17
C SER A 670 -17.78 14.26 8.63
N ARG A 671 -18.45 14.50 7.50
CA ARG A 671 -18.72 15.86 7.03
C ARG A 671 -19.64 16.58 8.01
N ILE A 672 -19.30 17.82 8.35
CA ILE A 672 -20.07 18.63 9.30
C ILE A 672 -20.75 19.76 8.52
N ALA A 673 -22.07 19.81 8.58
CA ALA A 673 -22.83 20.94 8.08
C ALA A 673 -22.82 22.05 9.14
N LEU A 674 -22.19 23.18 8.83
CA LEU A 674 -22.31 24.41 9.60
C LEU A 674 -23.29 25.34 8.89
N ASP A 675 -23.95 26.22 9.64
CA ASP A 675 -24.83 27.27 9.08
C ASP A 675 -24.00 28.42 8.47
N ALA A 676 -23.05 28.06 7.61
CA ALA A 676 -22.10 28.95 6.95
C ALA A 676 -21.53 28.24 5.70
N PRO A 677 -21.21 28.97 4.61
CA PRO A 677 -20.65 28.42 3.39
C PRO A 677 -19.14 28.10 3.54
N VAL A 678 -18.83 27.14 4.40
CA VAL A 678 -17.47 26.65 4.71
C VAL A 678 -17.38 25.15 4.49
N VAL A 679 -16.17 24.65 4.27
CA VAL A 679 -15.90 23.20 4.27
C VAL A 679 -15.51 22.81 5.69
N ALA A 680 -16.22 21.84 6.26
CA ALA A 680 -15.93 21.32 7.58
C ALA A 680 -16.10 19.80 7.64
N TYR A 681 -15.17 19.12 8.30
CA TYR A 681 -15.29 17.71 8.65
C TYR A 681 -14.73 17.46 10.05
N ARG A 682 -15.08 16.29 10.60
CA ARG A 682 -14.65 15.82 11.91
C ARG A 682 -14.00 14.44 11.80
N ARG A 683 -12.89 14.25 12.51
CA ARG A 683 -12.30 12.93 12.78
C ARG A 683 -12.01 12.84 14.27
N GLY A 684 -12.58 11.83 14.94
CA GLY A 684 -12.46 11.68 16.39
C GLY A 684 -12.85 12.95 17.15
N GLY A 685 -11.95 13.47 17.98
CA GLY A 685 -12.15 14.69 18.75
C GLY A 685 -11.78 16.01 18.04
N LEU A 686 -11.54 15.99 16.73
CA LEU A 686 -11.00 17.14 15.99
C LEU A 686 -11.88 17.53 14.79
N TRP A 687 -11.86 18.82 14.46
CA TRP A 687 -12.52 19.39 13.29
C TRP A 687 -11.52 20.20 12.47
N ALA A 688 -11.57 20.06 11.14
CA ALA A 688 -10.99 21.03 10.23
C ALA A 688 -12.13 21.90 9.68
N VAL A 689 -11.96 23.21 9.68
CA VAL A 689 -12.93 24.17 9.12
C VAL A 689 -12.19 25.15 8.23
N ALA A 690 -12.59 25.29 6.97
CA ALA A 690 -11.93 26.18 6.02
C ALA A 690 -12.94 26.99 5.20
N ASN A 691 -12.71 28.29 5.11
CA ASN A 691 -13.37 29.14 4.12
C ASN A 691 -12.62 29.04 2.78
N LEU A 692 -13.07 28.20 1.85
CA LEU A 692 -12.40 28.03 0.57
C LEU A 692 -12.73 29.11 -0.48
N ARG A 693 -13.53 30.13 -0.10
CA ARG A 693 -13.99 31.19 -0.99
C ARG A 693 -13.03 32.38 -0.97
N ASP A 694 -13.14 33.21 -2.00
CA ASP A 694 -12.42 34.48 -2.14
C ASP A 694 -13.05 35.63 -1.33
N THR A 695 -14.15 35.37 -0.64
CA THR A 695 -14.93 36.33 0.14
C THR A 695 -14.96 35.93 1.61
N PRO A 696 -14.98 36.91 2.56
CA PRO A 696 -15.11 36.61 3.98
C PRO A 696 -16.46 35.96 4.31
N VAL A 697 -16.47 35.08 5.30
CA VAL A 697 -17.69 34.46 5.85
C VAL A 697 -17.88 34.94 7.29
N ALA A 698 -19.00 35.60 7.58
CA ALA A 698 -19.32 36.12 8.91
C ALA A 698 -20.13 35.10 9.73
N ASP A 699 -20.14 35.31 11.05
CA ASP A 699 -21.02 34.63 12.01
C ASP A 699 -20.93 33.09 12.01
N VAL A 700 -19.75 32.54 11.72
CA VAL A 700 -19.49 31.09 11.77
C VAL A 700 -19.49 30.63 13.23
N GLU A 701 -20.48 29.86 13.64
CA GLU A 701 -20.55 29.26 14.96
C GLU A 701 -19.65 28.02 15.04
N LEU A 702 -18.60 28.09 15.87
CA LEU A 702 -17.64 26.99 15.99
C LEU A 702 -18.21 25.84 16.84
N PRO A 703 -18.21 24.59 16.34
CA PRO A 703 -18.71 23.43 17.09
C PRO A 703 -17.81 23.02 18.26
N ALA A 704 -16.58 23.52 18.30
CA ALA A 704 -15.58 23.25 19.33
C ALA A 704 -14.60 24.43 19.43
N ALA A 705 -13.65 24.36 20.36
CA ALA A 705 -12.68 25.44 20.54
C ALA A 705 -11.60 25.38 19.45
N ALA A 706 -11.34 26.50 18.77
CA ALA A 706 -10.25 26.63 17.81
C ALA A 706 -8.92 26.63 18.55
N VAL A 707 -8.05 25.70 18.17
CA VAL A 707 -6.72 25.46 18.75
C VAL A 707 -5.60 25.71 17.74
N PHE A 708 -5.95 26.09 16.53
CA PHE A 708 -5.05 26.57 15.48
C PHE A 708 -5.84 27.49 14.54
N ASP A 709 -5.18 28.53 14.03
CA ASP A 709 -5.71 29.47 13.04
C ASP A 709 -4.58 29.82 12.04
N THR A 710 -4.87 29.78 10.74
CA THR A 710 -3.91 30.18 9.70
C THR A 710 -3.53 31.65 9.78
N ASP A 711 -4.43 32.52 10.24
CA ASP A 711 -4.29 33.97 10.18
C ASP A 711 -3.95 34.60 11.55
N ASP A 712 -4.11 33.85 12.64
CA ASP A 712 -3.82 34.32 14.00
C ASP A 712 -2.88 33.37 14.75
N PRO A 713 -1.56 33.65 14.81
CA PRO A 713 -0.59 32.80 15.50
C PRO A 713 -0.80 32.74 17.01
N ALA A 714 -1.62 33.63 17.60
CA ALA A 714 -1.91 33.61 19.03
C ALA A 714 -2.96 32.56 19.41
N VAL A 715 -3.73 32.05 18.44
CA VAL A 715 -4.69 30.95 18.64
C VAL A 715 -3.93 29.62 18.72
N GLY A 716 -4.03 28.96 19.87
CA GLY A 716 -3.31 27.73 20.17
C GLY A 716 -4.02 26.90 21.23
N LEU A 717 -3.48 25.72 21.55
CA LEU A 717 -3.99 24.86 22.62
C LEU A 717 -4.11 25.58 23.97
N ASP A 718 -3.18 26.48 24.27
CA ASP A 718 -3.11 27.22 25.53
C ASP A 718 -3.94 28.53 25.50
N ARG A 719 -4.38 28.96 24.31
CA ARG A 719 -5.23 30.14 24.09
C ARG A 719 -6.28 29.82 23.01
N PRO A 720 -7.24 28.92 23.31
CA PRO A 720 -8.21 28.53 22.31
C PRO A 720 -9.27 29.62 22.11
N ARG A 721 -9.81 29.73 20.90
CA ARG A 721 -10.89 30.67 20.56
C ARG A 721 -12.23 29.91 20.47
N THR A 722 -13.29 30.44 21.06
CA THR A 722 -14.62 29.83 21.07
C THR A 722 -15.69 30.82 20.60
N GLY A 723 -16.86 30.32 20.21
CA GLY A 723 -18.02 31.13 19.84
C GLY A 723 -18.10 31.43 18.35
N ARG A 724 -18.73 32.55 17.99
CA ARG A 724 -18.90 32.98 16.60
C ARG A 724 -17.69 33.74 16.10
N VAL A 725 -17.25 33.42 14.89
CA VAL A 725 -16.07 34.03 14.26
C VAL A 725 -16.37 34.51 12.84
N ARG A 726 -15.60 35.48 12.37
CA ARG A 726 -15.53 35.86 10.97
C ARG A 726 -14.28 35.22 10.36
N LEU A 727 -14.45 34.44 9.29
CA LEU A 727 -13.34 33.86 8.54
C LEU A 727 -13.00 34.73 7.33
N ALA A 728 -11.73 35.09 7.18
CA ALA A 728 -11.19 35.74 5.99
C ALA A 728 -11.17 34.75 4.79
N PRO A 729 -10.98 35.24 3.55
CA PRO A 729 -10.81 34.38 2.39
C PRO A 729 -9.68 33.37 2.61
N TYR A 730 -9.94 32.09 2.34
CA TYR A 730 -8.96 31.00 2.49
C TYR A 730 -8.44 30.77 3.92
N GLN A 731 -9.07 31.36 4.94
CA GLN A 731 -8.70 31.10 6.33
C GLN A 731 -9.18 29.71 6.76
N ALA A 732 -8.33 28.97 7.48
CA ALA A 732 -8.65 27.65 7.99
C ALA A 732 -8.29 27.50 9.47
N LEU A 733 -9.07 26.69 10.17
CA LEU A 733 -8.97 26.45 11.61
C LEU A 733 -8.89 24.95 11.89
N VAL A 734 -8.18 24.59 12.96
CA VAL A 734 -8.36 23.29 13.63
C VAL A 734 -9.08 23.53 14.95
N LEU A 735 -10.14 22.76 15.19
CA LEU A 735 -10.90 22.79 16.44
C LEU A 735 -10.72 21.47 17.19
N ALA A 736 -10.74 21.50 18.52
CA ALA A 736 -10.62 20.32 19.36
C ALA A 736 -11.71 20.25 20.43
N ALA A 737 -12.19 19.04 20.68
CA ALA A 737 -13.07 18.72 21.80
C ALA A 737 -12.27 18.90 23.10
N ARG A 738 -12.96 19.36 24.14
CA ARG A 738 -12.35 19.52 25.46
C ARG A 738 -12.05 18.18 26.12
#